data_AF-A0A5B8KBR4-F1
#
_entry.id   AF-A0A5B8KBR4-F1
#
_cell.length_a   1.000
_cell.length_b   1.000
_cell.length_c   1.000
_cell.angle_alpha   90.00
_cell.angle_beta   90.00
_cell.angle_gamma   90.00
#
_symmetry.space_group_name_H-M   'P 1'
#
loop_
_entity.id
_entity.type
_entity.pdbx_description
1 polymer ?
#
loop_
_entity_poly.entity_id
_entity_poly.type
_entity_poly.pdbx_seq_one_letter_code
_entity_poly.pdbx_strand_id
1 'polypeptide(L)'
;MGELEVSVIIPARNAEAWLGECLESVRAQHPREIIVVDGCSLDDTVSIARSFGARVLSDEGRGLPAARMLGVQNAGCEVVALIDADVVLPPGTLSRLLREFDDGGYDGLQFGLASESDGPGYWGAALAWHHNHSRVRSWFGVSATLMRRDVLLSVGFDDNFRSGEDIELRIRLENGGYKLGVSPTTVVRHRFADTFDCARDQWLQDGAGMARTIRKHPGRAGWLAVLPLLASVRGVGLSLVHAPRFLPYWAGFLLYNYRAMFGEILRPQARPLSVGGNAAWLAAARIAPMVTGFLFWALAALLLPPEQIGLGSAVVAAALLTVQLGMLGVGPATLTLLPSEPDGGRRLTATSLLTVGVSALLVGGVLAAVTYSMGSGVGEAWRNPVVTIIFLATALFASAAYQLDHIGVAQERADRALVRSLLQSLVQLGVLGLAFAAGIRDLSIVVGAVAAGALVSVLAGLRQLRRARLEPDWRHGLRPRSAVGLLRPGLPNHALMMADRAPGYLLPLIVAATLGPATTAAWYIVWMMASAVFFVPQSAGFSLQTALAGTRSRPGLVSSAIRASLLLTLAAGLILLLLGPYLLQFLGPHYASAWVLLPVLVPALLLSCVTQVYYGLCRARGRLVESTFVAVLTAALVVIPAAAVAQQFGLTGVSVLWSAAQAAAALIAVWRLITLTRVKPAAPDPVSSAAFNEPTGIEKS
;
A
#
# COMPACT_ATOMS: atom_id res chain seq x y z
N MET A 1 34.50 -23.25 36.06
CA MET A 1 33.52 -22.15 36.24
C MET A 1 32.26 -22.73 36.84
N GLY A 2 31.55 -21.98 37.69
CA GLY A 2 30.24 -22.42 38.20
C GLY A 2 29.21 -22.51 37.08
N GLU A 3 28.18 -23.32 37.30
CA GLU A 3 27.03 -23.46 36.42
C GLU A 3 26.28 -22.10 36.31
N LEU A 4 25.85 -21.73 35.10
CA LEU A 4 25.09 -20.51 34.86
C LEU A 4 23.58 -20.80 34.93
N GLU A 5 22.83 -19.98 35.68
CA GLU A 5 21.35 -20.05 35.80
C GLU A 5 20.63 -19.58 34.52
N VAL A 6 20.92 -20.26 33.41
CA VAL A 6 20.37 -19.99 32.08
C VAL A 6 19.97 -21.30 31.43
N SER A 7 18.72 -21.38 30.96
CA SER A 7 18.25 -22.48 30.11
C SER A 7 18.53 -22.14 28.65
N VAL A 8 19.36 -22.94 27.97
CA VAL A 8 19.64 -22.75 26.54
C VAL A 8 18.64 -23.54 25.72
N ILE A 9 18.00 -22.88 24.77
CA ILE A 9 16.96 -23.45 23.89
C ILE A 9 17.45 -23.37 22.46
N ILE A 10 17.56 -24.52 21.80
CA ILE A 10 18.06 -24.65 20.43
C ILE A 10 16.98 -25.28 19.55
N PRO A 11 16.24 -24.49 18.74
CA PRO A 11 15.38 -25.06 17.73
C PRO A 11 16.23 -25.68 16.61
N ALA A 12 15.93 -26.91 16.22
CA ALA A 12 16.71 -27.63 15.21
C ALA A 12 15.79 -28.40 14.26
N ARG A 13 16.07 -28.31 12.96
CA ARG A 13 15.44 -29.14 11.93
C ARG A 13 16.42 -29.40 10.81
N ASN A 14 16.76 -30.66 10.57
CA ASN A 14 17.76 -31.07 9.58
C ASN A 14 19.08 -30.29 9.73
N ALA A 15 19.58 -30.21 10.96
CA ALA A 15 20.72 -29.39 11.36
C ALA A 15 22.00 -30.23 11.62
N GLU A 16 22.10 -31.45 11.06
CA GLU A 16 23.24 -32.35 11.25
C GLU A 16 24.59 -31.65 11.01
N ALA A 17 24.67 -30.82 9.97
CA ALA A 17 25.89 -30.10 9.58
C ALA A 17 26.36 -29.05 10.61
N TRP A 18 25.48 -28.52 11.45
CA TRP A 18 25.79 -27.38 12.33
C TRP A 18 25.66 -27.69 13.82
N LEU A 19 24.72 -28.56 14.19
CA LEU A 19 24.28 -28.74 15.56
C LEU A 19 25.41 -29.24 16.49
N GLY A 20 26.32 -30.09 15.99
CA GLY A 20 27.44 -30.61 16.78
C GLY A 20 28.36 -29.51 17.32
N GLU A 21 28.86 -28.63 16.46
CA GLU A 21 29.72 -27.51 16.87
C GLU A 21 28.97 -26.50 17.74
N CYS A 22 27.68 -26.26 17.45
CA CYS A 22 26.82 -25.42 18.28
C CYS A 22 26.74 -25.97 19.72
N LEU A 23 26.37 -27.24 19.87
CA LEU A 23 26.23 -27.90 21.17
C LEU A 23 27.55 -27.99 21.93
N GLU A 24 28.66 -28.25 21.25
CA GLU A 24 29.99 -28.23 21.86
C GLU A 24 30.29 -26.85 22.45
N SER A 25 30.06 -25.79 21.68
CA SER A 25 30.31 -24.41 22.10
C SER A 25 29.38 -23.95 23.23
N VAL A 26 28.11 -24.37 23.22
CA VAL A 26 27.11 -24.09 24.25
C VAL A 26 27.45 -24.82 25.54
N ARG A 27 27.78 -26.12 25.47
CA ARG A 27 28.15 -26.92 26.64
C ARG A 27 29.41 -26.37 27.33
N ALA A 28 30.35 -25.83 26.55
CA ALA A 28 31.54 -25.16 27.08
C ALA A 28 31.23 -23.87 27.87
N GLN A 29 30.00 -23.31 27.75
CA GLN A 29 29.56 -22.17 28.57
C GLN A 29 29.01 -22.58 29.95
N HIS A 30 28.83 -23.89 30.21
CA HIS A 30 28.24 -24.43 31.43
C HIS A 30 26.84 -23.88 31.79
N PRO A 31 25.86 -23.89 30.87
CA PRO A 31 24.47 -23.55 31.21
C PRO A 31 23.85 -24.61 32.12
N ARG A 32 22.83 -24.22 32.89
CA ARG A 32 22.05 -25.11 33.77
C ARG A 32 21.38 -26.25 33.02
N GLU A 33 20.86 -25.95 31.84
CA GLU A 33 20.26 -26.97 30.98
C GLU A 33 20.35 -26.58 29.49
N ILE A 34 20.32 -27.59 28.64
CA ILE A 34 20.27 -27.47 27.18
C ILE A 34 19.03 -28.22 26.70
N ILE A 35 18.10 -27.49 26.09
CA ILE A 35 16.87 -28.01 25.51
C ILE A 35 16.97 -27.87 23.99
N VAL A 36 17.02 -28.99 23.29
CA VAL A 36 16.92 -29.02 21.81
C VAL A 36 15.48 -29.31 21.45
N VAL A 37 14.88 -28.49 20.59
CA VAL A 37 13.51 -28.68 20.12
C VAL A 37 13.53 -29.06 18.64
N ASP A 38 13.27 -30.34 18.37
CA ASP A 38 13.32 -30.94 17.04
C ASP A 38 12.06 -30.65 16.21
N GLY A 39 12.28 -30.17 14.99
CA GLY A 39 11.32 -29.80 13.97
C GLY A 39 10.79 -30.96 13.10
N CYS A 40 10.84 -32.20 13.59
CA CYS A 40 10.73 -33.44 12.80
C CYS A 40 11.88 -33.57 11.79
N SER A 41 13.11 -33.65 12.29
CA SER A 41 14.29 -33.90 11.45
C SER A 41 14.27 -35.31 10.83
N LEU A 42 14.86 -35.43 9.63
CA LEU A 42 15.01 -36.69 8.90
C LEU A 42 16.46 -37.17 8.82
N ASP A 43 17.38 -36.40 9.37
CA ASP A 43 18.82 -36.63 9.42
C ASP A 43 19.28 -36.96 10.86
N ASP A 44 20.60 -36.95 11.11
CA ASP A 44 21.17 -37.28 12.42
C ASP A 44 21.04 -36.18 13.49
N THR A 45 20.23 -35.14 13.27
CA THR A 45 20.03 -34.02 14.22
C THR A 45 19.67 -34.51 15.64
N VAL A 46 18.71 -35.44 15.76
CA VAL A 46 18.24 -35.93 17.07
C VAL A 46 19.27 -36.83 17.75
N SER A 47 20.00 -37.65 16.98
CA SER A 47 21.04 -38.54 17.51
C SER A 47 22.22 -37.72 18.05
N ILE A 48 22.63 -36.69 17.30
CA ILE A 48 23.63 -35.69 17.72
C ILE A 48 23.19 -35.01 19.02
N ALA A 49 21.98 -34.42 19.07
CA ALA A 49 21.49 -33.72 20.26
C ALA A 49 21.57 -34.58 21.54
N ARG A 50 21.13 -35.85 21.45
CA ARG A 50 21.18 -36.79 22.58
C ARG A 50 22.59 -37.15 22.99
N SER A 51 23.53 -37.28 22.05
CA SER A 51 24.93 -37.60 22.35
C SER A 51 25.62 -36.52 23.21
N PHE A 52 25.18 -35.27 23.11
CA PHE A 52 25.66 -34.15 23.94
C PHE A 52 24.98 -34.05 25.31
N GLY A 53 23.99 -34.90 25.59
CA GLY A 53 23.20 -34.89 26.83
C GLY A 53 22.09 -33.83 26.86
N ALA A 54 21.71 -33.27 25.71
CA ALA A 54 20.62 -32.29 25.65
C ALA A 54 19.26 -32.97 25.87
N ARG A 55 18.34 -32.24 26.52
CA ARG A 55 16.93 -32.65 26.60
C ARG A 55 16.26 -32.37 25.26
N VAL A 56 15.83 -33.42 24.56
CA VAL A 56 15.18 -33.29 23.25
C VAL A 56 13.66 -33.28 23.39
N LEU A 57 13.02 -32.24 22.86
CA LEU A 57 11.58 -32.13 22.68
C LEU A 57 11.26 -32.16 21.17
N SER A 58 10.01 -32.46 20.81
CA SER A 58 9.56 -32.35 19.42
C SER A 58 8.43 -31.33 19.31
N ASP A 59 8.51 -30.42 18.34
CA ASP A 59 7.44 -29.48 18.03
C ASP A 59 6.40 -30.05 17.04
N GLU A 60 6.57 -31.31 16.59
CA GLU A 60 5.74 -31.99 15.59
C GLU A 60 5.71 -31.27 14.22
N GLY A 61 6.77 -30.54 13.86
CA GLY A 61 6.89 -29.82 12.61
C GLY A 61 6.04 -28.55 12.54
N ARG A 62 5.61 -28.03 13.70
CA ARG A 62 4.80 -26.79 13.79
C ARG A 62 5.58 -25.55 13.37
N GLY A 63 6.91 -25.57 13.46
CA GLY A 63 7.81 -24.57 12.90
C GLY A 63 8.54 -23.75 13.97
N LEU A 64 9.49 -22.92 13.53
CA LEU A 64 10.44 -22.21 14.39
C LEU A 64 9.79 -21.44 15.57
N PRO A 65 8.72 -20.64 15.39
CA PRO A 65 8.02 -20.00 16.51
C PRO A 65 7.52 -20.98 17.59
N ALA A 66 6.92 -22.09 17.17
CA ALA A 66 6.38 -23.10 18.06
C ALA A 66 7.51 -23.85 18.79
N ALA A 67 8.60 -24.15 18.09
CA ALA A 67 9.79 -24.77 18.68
C ALA A 67 10.41 -23.90 19.78
N ARG A 68 10.58 -22.58 19.51
CA ARG A 68 11.05 -21.63 20.53
C ARG A 68 10.13 -21.61 21.74
N MET A 69 8.81 -21.45 21.54
CA MET A 69 7.86 -21.41 22.66
C MET A 69 7.81 -22.71 23.47
N LEU A 70 7.86 -23.87 22.80
CA LEU A 70 7.88 -25.17 23.48
C LEU A 70 9.11 -25.31 24.38
N GLY A 71 10.28 -24.86 23.90
CA GLY A 71 11.49 -24.82 24.72
C GLY A 71 11.34 -23.89 25.93
N VAL A 72 10.82 -22.67 25.73
CA VAL A 72 10.64 -21.67 26.81
C VAL A 72 9.66 -22.17 27.88
N GLN A 73 8.58 -22.85 27.47
CA GLN A 73 7.62 -23.44 28.38
C GLN A 73 8.25 -24.53 29.27
N ASN A 74 9.20 -25.28 28.73
CA ASN A 74 9.88 -26.39 29.41
C ASN A 74 11.17 -26.01 30.12
N ALA A 75 11.65 -24.77 29.95
CA ALA A 75 12.80 -24.21 30.64
C ALA A 75 12.50 -23.97 32.13
N GLY A 76 13.50 -24.26 32.98
CA GLY A 76 13.45 -24.11 34.43
C GLY A 76 14.04 -22.79 34.95
N CYS A 77 14.93 -22.13 34.21
CA CYS A 77 15.56 -20.89 34.65
C CYS A 77 14.70 -19.65 34.36
N GLU A 78 14.93 -18.56 35.11
CA GLU A 78 14.29 -17.27 34.89
C GLU A 78 14.75 -16.60 33.58
N VAL A 79 16.02 -16.82 33.22
CA VAL A 79 16.61 -16.33 31.97
C VAL A 79 16.76 -17.50 31.00
N VAL A 80 16.30 -17.30 29.76
CA VAL A 80 16.45 -18.25 28.67
C VAL A 80 17.38 -17.68 27.60
N ALA A 81 18.22 -18.54 27.03
CA ALA A 81 19.03 -18.23 25.86
C ALA A 81 18.44 -18.91 24.63
N LEU A 82 17.91 -18.14 23.68
CA LEU A 82 17.50 -18.63 22.37
C LEU A 82 18.74 -18.64 21.46
N ILE A 83 19.20 -19.82 21.06
CA ILE A 83 20.41 -20.00 20.24
C ILE A 83 20.06 -20.86 19.02
N ASP A 84 20.28 -20.36 17.82
CA ASP A 84 20.04 -21.11 16.58
C ASP A 84 21.17 -22.11 16.32
N ALA A 85 20.86 -23.21 15.62
CA ALA A 85 21.79 -24.33 15.44
C ALA A 85 23.06 -23.97 14.63
N ASP A 86 23.03 -22.86 13.88
CA ASP A 86 24.12 -22.29 13.08
C ASP A 86 24.98 -21.26 13.84
N VAL A 87 24.73 -21.07 15.14
CA VAL A 87 25.47 -20.15 16.02
C VAL A 87 26.52 -20.90 16.84
N VAL A 88 27.71 -20.30 16.98
CA VAL A 88 28.83 -20.83 17.78
C VAL A 88 29.27 -19.79 18.80
N LEU A 89 29.30 -20.17 20.08
CA LEU A 89 29.60 -19.29 21.21
C LEU A 89 31.08 -19.38 21.59
N PRO A 90 31.89 -18.30 21.41
CA PRO A 90 33.27 -18.28 21.92
C PRO A 90 33.30 -18.46 23.46
N PRO A 91 34.41 -18.97 24.03
CA PRO A 91 34.50 -19.24 25.46
C PRO A 91 34.16 -18.04 26.34
N GLY A 92 33.28 -18.24 27.32
CA GLY A 92 32.90 -17.23 28.32
C GLY A 92 32.03 -16.08 27.79
N THR A 93 31.47 -16.20 26.59
CA THR A 93 30.57 -15.17 26.03
C THR A 93 29.21 -15.17 26.71
N LEU A 94 28.66 -16.33 27.07
CA LEU A 94 27.35 -16.40 27.73
C LEU A 94 27.36 -15.71 29.10
N SER A 95 28.41 -15.93 29.90
CA SER A 95 28.56 -15.27 31.21
C SER A 95 28.89 -13.78 31.12
N ARG A 96 29.47 -13.31 30.00
CA ARG A 96 29.65 -11.88 29.73
C ARG A 96 28.32 -11.22 29.36
N LEU A 97 27.56 -11.85 28.47
CA LEU A 97 26.26 -11.33 28.06
C LEU A 97 25.26 -11.33 29.22
N LEU A 98 25.26 -12.36 30.07
CA LEU A 98 24.39 -12.41 31.25
C LEU A 98 24.69 -11.25 32.21
N ARG A 99 25.96 -10.93 32.44
CA ARG A 99 26.33 -9.75 33.24
C ARG A 99 25.86 -8.45 32.60
N GLU A 100 26.04 -8.29 31.29
CA GLU A 100 25.55 -7.11 30.56
C GLU A 100 24.01 -7.00 30.59
N PHE A 101 23.32 -8.14 30.53
CA PHE A 101 21.87 -8.25 30.62
C PHE A 101 21.37 -7.76 32.00
N ASP A 102 21.99 -8.24 33.07
CA ASP A 102 21.66 -7.87 34.45
C ASP A 102 22.03 -6.42 34.78
N ASP A 103 23.28 -6.02 34.51
CA ASP A 103 23.79 -4.66 34.77
C ASP A 103 23.00 -3.61 33.97
N GLY A 104 22.59 -3.96 32.76
CA GLY A 104 21.80 -3.11 31.89
C GLY A 104 20.30 -3.12 32.22
N GLY A 105 19.82 -4.02 33.08
CA GLY A 105 18.40 -4.20 33.38
C GLY A 105 17.57 -4.48 32.12
N TYR A 106 18.09 -5.32 31.23
CA TYR A 106 17.40 -5.70 29.99
C TYR A 106 16.33 -6.76 30.25
N ASP A 107 15.30 -6.75 29.40
CA ASP A 107 14.31 -7.84 29.28
C ASP A 107 14.67 -8.79 28.14
N GLY A 108 15.42 -8.27 27.15
CA GLY A 108 16.02 -9.03 26.06
C GLY A 108 17.34 -8.41 25.60
N LEU A 109 18.39 -9.22 25.48
CA LEU A 109 19.70 -8.78 24.98
C LEU A 109 20.25 -9.80 23.99
N GLN A 110 20.47 -9.37 22.75
CA GLN A 110 21.07 -10.19 21.71
C GLN A 110 22.60 -10.06 21.75
N PHE A 111 23.32 -11.14 21.44
CA PHE A 111 24.74 -11.07 21.13
C PHE A 111 24.99 -10.20 19.89
N GLY A 112 26.15 -9.56 19.81
CA GLY A 112 26.65 -9.10 18.52
C GLY A 112 26.88 -10.30 17.60
N LEU A 113 26.57 -10.18 16.32
CA LEU A 113 26.77 -11.28 15.36
C LEU A 113 27.95 -10.98 14.43
N ALA A 114 28.93 -11.88 14.42
CA ALA A 114 29.95 -11.97 13.37
C ALA A 114 29.51 -13.04 12.37
N SER A 115 28.91 -12.60 11.26
CA SER A 115 28.39 -13.52 10.26
C SER A 115 29.47 -14.01 9.31
N GLU A 116 29.47 -15.30 8.97
CA GLU A 116 30.43 -15.95 8.08
C GLU A 116 29.76 -16.97 7.15
N SER A 117 30.50 -17.41 6.14
CA SER A 117 30.05 -18.39 5.14
C SER A 117 30.66 -19.75 5.48
N ASP A 118 29.88 -20.83 5.37
CA ASP A 118 30.42 -22.20 5.53
C ASP A 118 31.33 -22.63 4.38
N GLY A 119 31.23 -21.94 3.22
CA GLY A 119 31.97 -22.25 2.01
C GLY A 119 32.62 -21.02 1.36
N PRO A 120 33.53 -21.25 0.38
CA PRO A 120 34.22 -20.19 -0.37
C PRO A 120 33.39 -19.60 -1.52
N GLY A 121 32.18 -20.10 -1.74
CA GLY A 121 31.25 -19.66 -2.74
C GLY A 121 30.63 -18.29 -2.46
N TYR A 122 29.84 -17.86 -3.43
CA TYR A 122 29.43 -16.48 -3.56
C TYR A 122 28.29 -16.11 -2.61
N TRP A 123 27.32 -16.99 -2.40
CA TRP A 123 26.03 -16.63 -1.80
C TRP A 123 26.12 -16.52 -0.27
N GLY A 124 26.83 -17.45 0.37
CA GLY A 124 27.11 -17.38 1.81
C GLY A 124 27.98 -16.18 2.13
N ALA A 125 29.02 -15.93 1.32
CA ALA A 125 29.89 -14.76 1.48
C ALA A 125 29.13 -13.43 1.33
N ALA A 126 28.20 -13.34 0.37
CA ALA A 126 27.38 -12.15 0.15
C ALA A 126 26.37 -11.92 1.29
N LEU A 127 25.75 -12.98 1.81
CA LEU A 127 24.80 -12.93 2.93
C LEU A 127 25.51 -12.51 4.22
N ALA A 128 26.67 -13.10 4.51
CA ALA A 128 27.53 -12.71 5.62
C ALA A 128 27.96 -11.23 5.50
N TRP A 129 28.38 -10.80 4.31
CA TRP A 129 28.74 -9.41 4.08
C TRP A 129 27.56 -8.45 4.31
N HIS A 130 26.35 -8.80 3.84
CA HIS A 130 25.14 -8.05 4.10
C HIS A 130 24.87 -7.89 5.60
N HIS A 131 24.95 -8.98 6.37
CA HIS A 131 24.70 -8.95 7.81
C HIS A 131 25.74 -8.09 8.55
N ASN A 132 27.02 -8.22 8.19
CA ASN A 132 28.11 -7.50 8.86
C ASN A 132 28.13 -5.98 8.58
N HIS A 133 27.60 -5.52 7.43
CA HIS A 133 27.69 -4.11 6.98
C HIS A 133 26.35 -3.35 7.00
N SER A 134 25.23 -4.05 7.17
CA SER A 134 23.91 -3.42 7.27
C SER A 134 23.58 -3.00 8.70
N ARG A 135 22.44 -2.29 8.85
CA ARG A 135 21.91 -1.94 10.18
C ARG A 135 21.25 -3.13 10.88
N VAL A 136 21.06 -4.26 10.19
CA VAL A 136 20.43 -5.46 10.77
C VAL A 136 21.27 -5.99 11.94
N ARG A 137 22.60 -5.86 11.91
CA ARG A 137 23.49 -6.21 13.04
C ARG A 137 23.22 -5.46 14.35
N SER A 138 22.46 -4.37 14.28
CA SER A 138 22.09 -3.53 15.44
C SER A 138 20.59 -3.60 15.75
N TRP A 139 19.88 -4.51 15.11
CA TRP A 139 18.46 -4.74 15.36
C TRP A 139 18.32 -5.97 16.22
N PHE A 140 17.57 -5.84 17.31
CA PHE A 140 17.22 -6.96 18.16
C PHE A 140 16.51 -8.05 17.34
N GLY A 141 17.11 -9.23 17.32
CA GLY A 141 16.57 -10.50 16.83
C GLY A 141 16.68 -11.59 17.89
N VAL A 142 16.34 -12.84 17.53
CA VAL A 142 16.26 -13.97 18.49
C VAL A 142 17.16 -15.16 18.13
N SER A 143 18.08 -15.01 17.17
CA SER A 143 18.99 -16.09 16.76
C SER A 143 20.10 -16.40 17.76
N ALA A 144 20.46 -15.42 18.60
CA ALA A 144 21.41 -15.59 19.69
C ALA A 144 21.10 -14.55 20.78
N THR A 145 20.18 -14.87 21.70
CA THR A 145 19.56 -13.85 22.56
C THR A 145 19.25 -14.38 23.95
N LEU A 146 19.57 -13.59 24.98
CA LEU A 146 19.06 -13.76 26.33
C LEU A 146 17.73 -13.04 26.48
N MET A 147 16.75 -13.68 27.11
CA MET A 147 15.45 -13.08 27.42
C MET A 147 14.96 -13.52 28.80
N ARG A 148 14.18 -12.65 29.46
CA ARG A 148 13.37 -13.08 30.61
C ARG A 148 12.28 -14.05 30.15
N ARG A 149 12.19 -15.19 30.83
CA ARG A 149 11.26 -16.26 30.51
C ARG A 149 9.81 -15.82 30.65
N ASP A 150 9.46 -15.11 31.72
CA ASP A 150 8.11 -14.61 31.98
C ASP A 150 7.64 -13.59 30.93
N VAL A 151 8.53 -12.69 30.51
CA VAL A 151 8.28 -11.74 29.42
C VAL A 151 7.97 -12.50 28.13
N LEU A 152 8.79 -13.47 27.76
CA LEU A 152 8.59 -14.23 26.53
C LEU A 152 7.33 -15.11 26.57
N LEU A 153 6.99 -15.68 27.73
CA LEU A 153 5.73 -16.42 27.94
C LEU A 153 4.49 -15.51 27.85
N SER A 154 4.59 -14.27 28.36
CA SER A 154 3.48 -13.33 28.35
C SER A 154 3.17 -12.78 26.95
N VAL A 155 4.21 -12.52 26.15
CA VAL A 155 4.08 -11.96 24.81
C VAL A 155 3.87 -13.06 23.77
N GLY A 156 4.68 -14.13 23.82
CA GLY A 156 4.63 -15.28 22.92
C GLY A 156 4.97 -14.97 21.46
N PHE A 157 5.36 -15.99 20.69
CA PHE A 157 5.48 -15.87 19.22
C PHE A 157 4.12 -16.13 18.52
N ASP A 158 4.03 -15.76 17.25
CA ASP A 158 2.90 -16.13 16.39
C ASP A 158 3.29 -17.29 15.46
N ASP A 159 2.61 -18.42 15.65
CA ASP A 159 2.84 -19.67 14.90
C ASP A 159 2.56 -19.54 13.39
N ASN A 160 1.89 -18.47 12.96
CA ASN A 160 1.72 -18.18 11.54
C ASN A 160 3.01 -17.70 10.88
N PHE A 161 4.09 -17.43 11.61
CA PHE A 161 5.39 -17.05 11.04
C PHE A 161 6.24 -18.28 10.70
N ARG A 162 7.16 -18.06 9.76
CA ARG A 162 8.16 -19.06 9.34
C ARG A 162 9.57 -18.47 9.39
N SER A 163 9.68 -17.19 9.05
CA SER A 163 10.80 -16.27 9.31
C SER A 163 10.21 -14.87 9.56
N GLY A 164 11.00 -13.96 10.12
CA GLY A 164 10.64 -12.59 10.44
C GLY A 164 9.71 -12.45 11.66
N GLU A 165 9.54 -13.54 12.43
CA GLU A 165 8.79 -13.54 13.70
C GLU A 165 9.43 -12.63 14.74
N ASP A 166 10.75 -12.44 14.64
CA ASP A 166 11.56 -11.61 15.51
C ASP A 166 11.26 -10.13 15.36
N ILE A 167 11.07 -9.65 14.12
CA ILE A 167 10.66 -8.28 13.82
C ILE A 167 9.27 -8.00 14.42
N GLU A 168 8.33 -8.93 14.26
CA GLU A 168 6.97 -8.79 14.80
C GLU A 168 6.97 -8.83 16.33
N LEU A 169 7.70 -9.79 16.92
CA LEU A 169 7.86 -9.92 18.37
C LEU A 169 8.47 -8.64 18.96
N ARG A 170 9.54 -8.13 18.35
CA ARG A 170 10.20 -6.89 18.76
C ARG A 170 9.22 -5.71 18.79
N ILE A 171 8.37 -5.56 17.78
CA ILE A 171 7.36 -4.49 17.77
C ILE A 171 6.43 -4.62 18.98
N ARG A 172 5.97 -5.84 19.31
CA ARG A 172 5.09 -6.07 20.46
C ARG A 172 5.81 -5.84 21.80
N LEU A 173 7.06 -6.26 21.91
CA LEU A 173 7.89 -6.03 23.09
C LEU A 173 8.15 -4.53 23.32
N GLU A 174 8.55 -3.79 22.28
CA GLU A 174 8.75 -2.33 22.34
C GLU A 174 7.46 -1.61 22.74
N ASN A 175 6.31 -2.00 22.17
CA ASN A 175 5.02 -1.40 22.52
C ASN A 175 4.57 -1.77 23.94
N GLY A 176 5.04 -2.89 24.48
CA GLY A 176 4.86 -3.31 25.88
C GLY A 176 5.76 -2.59 26.87
N GLY A 177 6.72 -1.78 26.39
CA GLY A 177 7.65 -1.04 27.24
C GLY A 177 8.86 -1.85 27.72
N TYR A 178 9.10 -3.03 27.16
CA TYR A 178 10.24 -3.88 27.52
C TYR A 178 11.56 -3.33 26.96
N LYS A 179 12.64 -3.48 27.74
CA LYS A 179 13.97 -2.98 27.39
C LYS A 179 14.74 -4.01 26.59
N LEU A 180 14.96 -3.72 25.30
CA LEU A 180 15.67 -4.59 24.36
C LEU A 180 17.02 -3.99 23.94
N GLY A 181 18.01 -4.84 23.64
CA GLY A 181 19.33 -4.39 23.18
C GLY A 181 20.08 -5.40 22.32
N VAL A 182 21.15 -4.94 21.67
CA VAL A 182 22.15 -5.78 21.00
C VAL A 182 23.52 -5.42 21.57
N SER A 183 24.25 -6.41 22.06
CA SER A 183 25.57 -6.20 22.68
C SER A 183 26.60 -5.78 21.62
N PRO A 184 27.31 -4.65 21.83
CA PRO A 184 28.40 -4.24 20.94
C PRO A 184 29.73 -4.92 21.28
N THR A 185 29.84 -5.56 22.46
CA THR A 185 31.10 -6.07 23.00
C THR A 185 31.14 -7.59 23.12
N THR A 186 29.99 -8.25 23.22
CA THR A 186 29.89 -9.71 23.31
C THR A 186 29.39 -10.28 22.00
N VAL A 187 30.32 -10.74 21.17
CA VAL A 187 30.06 -11.18 19.79
C VAL A 187 30.17 -12.71 19.66
N VAL A 188 29.24 -13.32 18.92
CA VAL A 188 29.23 -14.75 18.58
C VAL A 188 29.31 -14.95 17.07
N ARG A 189 29.72 -16.16 16.65
CA ARG A 189 29.78 -16.53 15.23
C ARG A 189 28.40 -16.99 14.77
N HIS A 190 27.99 -16.55 13.59
CA HIS A 190 26.73 -16.91 12.95
C HIS A 190 27.01 -17.34 11.50
N ARG A 191 26.61 -18.54 11.12
CA ARG A 191 27.03 -19.15 9.86
C ARG A 191 25.92 -19.11 8.81
N PHE A 192 26.32 -19.07 7.56
CA PHE A 192 25.40 -19.14 6.42
C PHE A 192 25.81 -20.24 5.44
N ALA A 193 24.82 -21.05 5.08
CA ALA A 193 24.93 -21.96 3.95
C ALA A 193 25.23 -21.19 2.65
N ASP A 194 26.08 -21.77 1.83
CA ASP A 194 26.71 -21.09 0.71
C ASP A 194 26.11 -21.49 -0.65
N THR A 195 24.79 -21.62 -0.70
CA THR A 195 24.07 -21.94 -1.95
C THR A 195 23.07 -20.85 -2.32
N PHE A 196 22.79 -20.75 -3.62
CA PHE A 196 21.77 -19.82 -4.10
C PHE A 196 20.39 -20.17 -3.55
N ASP A 197 20.05 -21.46 -3.47
CA ASP A 197 18.74 -21.91 -2.99
C ASP A 197 18.51 -21.49 -1.53
N CYS A 198 19.52 -21.65 -0.67
CA CYS A 198 19.45 -21.17 0.72
C CYS A 198 19.25 -19.64 0.77
N ALA A 199 20.03 -18.87 0.02
CA ALA A 199 19.91 -17.40 0.00
C ALA A 199 18.54 -16.95 -0.54
N ARG A 200 18.05 -17.58 -1.63
CA ARG A 200 16.73 -17.33 -2.21
C ARG A 200 15.62 -17.61 -1.21
N ASP A 201 15.68 -18.77 -0.56
CA ASP A 201 14.65 -19.21 0.37
C ASP A 201 14.62 -18.30 1.61
N GLN A 202 15.78 -17.85 2.09
CA GLN A 202 15.87 -16.81 3.13
C GLN A 202 15.13 -15.53 2.69
N TRP A 203 15.45 -14.96 1.53
CA TRP A 203 14.80 -13.72 1.07
C TRP A 203 13.29 -13.86 0.85
N LEU A 204 12.84 -15.02 0.37
CA LEU A 204 11.42 -15.31 0.22
C LEU A 204 10.73 -15.36 1.59
N GLN A 205 11.36 -16.01 2.57
CA GLN A 205 10.82 -16.10 3.92
C GLN A 205 10.81 -14.74 4.62
N ASP A 206 11.87 -13.94 4.49
CA ASP A 206 11.97 -12.57 5.03
C ASP A 206 10.88 -11.66 4.44
N GLY A 207 10.69 -11.69 3.12
CA GLY A 207 9.65 -10.93 2.43
C GLY A 207 8.24 -11.31 2.88
N ALA A 208 7.98 -12.62 3.04
CA ALA A 208 6.70 -13.12 3.54
C ALA A 208 6.47 -12.76 5.02
N GLY A 209 7.50 -12.86 5.86
CA GLY A 209 7.48 -12.43 7.26
C GLY A 209 7.15 -10.95 7.38
N MET A 210 7.85 -10.11 6.61
CA MET A 210 7.60 -8.66 6.56
C MET A 210 6.15 -8.35 6.14
N ALA A 211 5.59 -9.05 5.17
CA ALA A 211 4.19 -8.91 4.77
C ALA A 211 3.20 -9.24 5.90
N ARG A 212 3.47 -10.29 6.68
CA ARG A 212 2.65 -10.66 7.85
C ARG A 212 2.76 -9.59 8.95
N THR A 213 3.95 -9.07 9.19
CA THR A 213 4.19 -7.97 10.13
C THR A 213 3.46 -6.69 9.72
N ILE A 214 3.51 -6.31 8.43
CA ILE A 214 2.77 -5.16 7.86
C ILE A 214 1.27 -5.28 8.15
N ARG A 215 0.71 -6.49 7.98
CA ARG A 215 -0.71 -6.75 8.23
C ARG A 215 -1.10 -6.59 9.70
N LYS A 216 -0.25 -7.08 10.61
CA LYS A 216 -0.48 -6.97 12.05
C LYS A 216 -0.29 -5.55 12.58
N HIS A 217 0.61 -4.79 11.95
CA HIS A 217 0.96 -3.43 12.37
C HIS A 217 0.76 -2.42 11.24
N PRO A 218 -0.50 -2.15 10.82
CA PRO A 218 -0.79 -1.28 9.67
C PRO A 218 -0.26 0.15 9.84
N GLY A 219 -0.13 0.64 11.08
CA GLY A 219 0.49 1.95 11.36
C GLY A 219 1.98 2.03 11.00
N ARG A 220 2.68 0.89 10.89
CA ARG A 220 4.09 0.81 10.46
C ARG A 220 4.24 0.33 9.00
N ALA A 221 3.13 0.10 8.29
CA ALA A 221 3.11 -0.54 6.97
C ALA A 221 4.01 0.14 5.94
N GLY A 222 3.94 1.47 5.83
CA GLY A 222 4.74 2.23 4.86
C GLY A 222 6.24 2.06 5.09
N TRP A 223 6.69 2.18 6.35
CA TRP A 223 8.10 1.99 6.71
C TRP A 223 8.57 0.57 6.43
N LEU A 224 7.83 -0.44 6.93
CA LEU A 224 8.16 -1.85 6.76
C LEU A 224 8.20 -2.28 5.28
N ALA A 225 7.29 -1.76 4.45
CA ALA A 225 7.26 -2.05 3.01
C ALA A 225 8.45 -1.45 2.25
N VAL A 226 9.07 -0.38 2.76
CA VAL A 226 10.19 0.33 2.13
C VAL A 226 11.55 -0.19 2.61
N LEU A 227 11.59 -0.93 3.74
CA LEU A 227 12.84 -1.44 4.32
C LEU A 227 13.71 -2.26 3.35
N PRO A 228 13.20 -3.25 2.58
CA PRO A 228 14.04 -4.00 1.66
C PRO A 228 14.63 -3.12 0.54
N LEU A 229 13.89 -2.10 0.08
CA LEU A 229 14.40 -1.14 -0.90
C LEU A 229 15.53 -0.29 -0.30
N LEU A 230 15.37 0.25 0.91
CA LEU A 230 16.42 1.04 1.57
C LEU A 230 17.67 0.21 1.88
N ALA A 231 17.48 -1.04 2.31
CA ALA A 231 18.56 -1.99 2.50
C ALA A 231 19.31 -2.24 1.17
N SER A 232 18.57 -2.42 0.08
CA SER A 232 19.15 -2.61 -1.26
C SER A 232 19.91 -1.39 -1.77
N VAL A 233 19.34 -0.18 -1.64
CA VAL A 233 20.02 1.06 -2.07
C VAL A 233 21.32 1.27 -1.30
N ARG A 234 21.28 1.13 0.04
CA ARG A 234 22.50 1.21 0.86
C ARG A 234 23.50 0.12 0.49
N GLY A 235 22.99 -1.10 0.32
CA GLY A 235 23.77 -2.27 -0.02
C GLY A 235 24.52 -2.16 -1.35
N VAL A 236 23.83 -1.71 -2.40
CA VAL A 236 24.40 -1.40 -3.70
C VAL A 236 25.45 -0.30 -3.58
N GLY A 237 25.15 0.80 -2.87
CA GLY A 237 26.10 1.89 -2.66
C GLY A 237 27.39 1.43 -1.97
N LEU A 238 27.28 0.64 -0.89
CA LEU A 238 28.44 0.05 -0.22
C LEU A 238 29.18 -0.96 -1.10
N SER A 239 28.47 -1.76 -1.88
CA SER A 239 29.06 -2.76 -2.77
C SER A 239 29.85 -2.09 -3.89
N LEU A 240 29.34 -1.01 -4.50
CA LEU A 240 30.05 -0.25 -5.52
C LEU A 240 31.41 0.29 -5.03
N VAL A 241 31.52 0.62 -3.74
CA VAL A 241 32.74 1.17 -3.15
C VAL A 241 33.69 0.09 -2.63
N HIS A 242 33.17 -0.92 -1.92
CA HIS A 242 33.99 -1.84 -1.14
C HIS A 242 33.99 -3.28 -1.67
N ALA A 243 32.95 -3.71 -2.37
CA ALA A 243 32.81 -5.09 -2.83
C ALA A 243 31.90 -5.22 -4.07
N PRO A 244 32.33 -4.75 -5.26
CA PRO A 244 31.46 -4.69 -6.44
C PRO A 244 30.94 -6.06 -6.87
N ARG A 245 31.66 -7.14 -6.52
CA ARG A 245 31.23 -8.51 -6.75
C ARG A 245 29.83 -8.82 -6.19
N PHE A 246 29.38 -8.15 -5.12
CA PHE A 246 28.09 -8.42 -4.46
C PHE A 246 26.88 -7.71 -5.07
N LEU A 247 27.02 -6.99 -6.20
CA LEU A 247 25.88 -6.36 -6.87
C LEU A 247 24.76 -7.34 -7.26
N PRO A 248 25.04 -8.55 -7.80
CA PRO A 248 24.00 -9.54 -8.10
C PRO A 248 23.21 -9.99 -6.88
N TYR A 249 23.83 -10.00 -5.69
CA TYR A 249 23.15 -10.36 -4.44
C TYR A 249 22.00 -9.38 -4.16
N TRP A 250 22.23 -8.08 -4.32
CA TRP A 250 21.22 -7.05 -4.06
C TRP A 250 20.05 -7.08 -5.04
N ALA A 251 20.31 -7.46 -6.29
CA ALA A 251 19.23 -7.70 -7.25
C ALA A 251 18.34 -8.89 -6.83
N GLY A 252 18.95 -10.01 -6.41
CA GLY A 252 18.24 -11.16 -5.87
C GLY A 252 17.47 -10.83 -4.59
N PHE A 253 18.15 -10.24 -3.61
CA PHE A 253 17.57 -9.80 -2.34
C PHE A 253 16.31 -8.95 -2.56
N LEU A 254 16.40 -7.90 -3.40
CA LEU A 254 15.27 -7.02 -3.69
C LEU A 254 14.13 -7.77 -4.38
N LEU A 255 14.42 -8.52 -5.44
CA LEU A 255 13.43 -9.22 -6.25
C LEU A 255 12.65 -10.25 -5.43
N TYR A 256 13.35 -11.13 -4.70
CA TYR A 256 12.71 -12.23 -3.97
C TYR A 256 11.99 -11.74 -2.72
N ASN A 257 12.52 -10.73 -2.00
CA ASN A 257 11.80 -10.09 -0.90
C ASN A 257 10.47 -9.51 -1.37
N TYR A 258 10.48 -8.69 -2.43
CA TYR A 258 9.24 -8.08 -2.90
C TYR A 258 8.31 -9.11 -3.56
N ARG A 259 8.82 -10.11 -4.28
CA ARG A 259 8.00 -11.21 -4.80
C ARG A 259 7.23 -11.91 -3.69
N ALA A 260 7.90 -12.30 -2.61
CA ALA A 260 7.26 -12.96 -1.48
C ALA A 260 6.38 -12.01 -0.67
N MET A 261 6.79 -10.76 -0.48
CA MET A 261 6.00 -9.76 0.24
C MET A 261 4.70 -9.46 -0.48
N PHE A 262 4.74 -9.24 -1.80
CA PHE A 262 3.55 -9.06 -2.60
C PHE A 262 2.71 -10.34 -2.62
N GLY A 263 3.27 -11.49 -2.98
CA GLY A 263 2.53 -12.77 -2.90
C GLY A 263 1.86 -12.95 -1.54
N GLU A 264 2.62 -12.59 -0.50
CA GLU A 264 2.28 -12.33 0.89
C GLU A 264 0.97 -11.58 1.04
N ILE A 265 1.07 -10.26 0.91
CA ILE A 265 0.03 -9.23 1.01
C ILE A 265 -1.20 -9.57 0.18
N LEU A 266 -0.99 -10.10 -1.02
CA LEU A 266 -2.05 -10.39 -1.98
C LEU A 266 -2.84 -11.66 -1.64
N ARG A 267 -2.38 -12.50 -0.70
CA ARG A 267 -3.14 -13.68 -0.23
C ARG A 267 -4.47 -13.26 0.41
N PRO A 268 -5.61 -13.82 -0.02
CA PRO A 268 -6.90 -13.50 0.59
C PRO A 268 -6.95 -13.98 2.04
N GLN A 269 -7.33 -13.10 2.97
CA GLN A 269 -7.66 -13.49 4.35
C GLN A 269 -9.11 -13.98 4.46
N ALA A 270 -9.38 -14.85 5.44
CA ALA A 270 -10.73 -15.29 5.78
C ALA A 270 -11.49 -14.29 6.66
N ARG A 271 -10.80 -13.42 7.42
CA ARG A 271 -11.40 -12.48 8.38
C ARG A 271 -11.50 -11.05 7.79
N PRO A 272 -12.51 -10.25 8.20
CA PRO A 272 -12.60 -8.83 7.87
C PRO A 272 -11.49 -8.02 8.54
N LEU A 273 -11.13 -6.88 7.94
CA LEU A 273 -10.06 -6.01 8.43
C LEU A 273 -10.55 -5.16 9.61
N SER A 274 -9.66 -4.82 10.55
CA SER A 274 -9.97 -3.79 11.54
C SER A 274 -10.21 -2.43 10.87
N VAL A 275 -10.95 -1.52 11.51
CA VAL A 275 -11.23 -0.18 10.96
C VAL A 275 -9.96 0.57 10.56
N GLY A 276 -8.91 0.52 11.40
CA GLY A 276 -7.61 1.11 11.10
C GLY A 276 -6.85 0.40 9.98
N GLY A 277 -6.97 -0.94 9.89
CA GLY A 277 -6.42 -1.71 8.79
C GLY A 277 -7.10 -1.38 7.45
N ASN A 278 -8.43 -1.29 7.43
CA ASN A 278 -9.20 -0.95 6.24
C ASN A 278 -8.84 0.44 5.71
N ALA A 279 -8.68 1.43 6.60
CA ALA A 279 -8.22 2.78 6.24
C ALA A 279 -6.80 2.79 5.66
N ALA A 280 -5.87 2.02 6.24
CA ALA A 280 -4.49 1.91 5.74
C ALA A 280 -4.43 1.24 4.35
N TRP A 281 -5.19 0.17 4.14
CA TRP A 281 -5.28 -0.48 2.82
C TRP A 281 -5.95 0.41 1.78
N LEU A 282 -6.96 1.19 2.16
CA LEU A 282 -7.54 2.22 1.28
C LEU A 282 -6.50 3.25 0.88
N ALA A 283 -5.72 3.77 1.82
CA ALA A 283 -4.65 4.71 1.51
C ALA A 283 -3.62 4.08 0.56
N ALA A 284 -3.17 2.87 0.84
CA ALA A 284 -2.23 2.15 -0.03
C ALA A 284 -2.80 1.90 -1.43
N ALA A 285 -4.06 1.47 -1.52
CA ALA A 285 -4.76 1.20 -2.78
C ALA A 285 -4.95 2.46 -3.64
N ARG A 286 -4.90 3.65 -3.04
CA ARG A 286 -4.92 4.94 -3.75
C ARG A 286 -3.52 5.39 -4.15
N ILE A 287 -2.55 5.30 -3.25
CA ILE A 287 -1.16 5.75 -3.47
C ILE A 287 -0.43 4.89 -4.52
N ALA A 288 -0.58 3.57 -4.46
CA ALA A 288 0.15 2.68 -5.36
C ALA A 288 -0.14 2.92 -6.86
N PRO A 289 -1.40 3.06 -7.32
CA PRO A 289 -1.72 3.51 -8.68
C PRO A 289 -1.07 4.81 -9.10
N MET A 290 -0.84 5.75 -8.18
CA MET A 290 -0.28 7.06 -8.53
C MET A 290 1.21 6.95 -8.84
N VAL A 291 1.96 6.24 -7.99
CA VAL A 291 3.39 5.97 -8.23
C VAL A 291 3.57 5.18 -9.52
N THR A 292 2.80 4.11 -9.68
CA THR A 292 2.90 3.25 -10.87
C THR A 292 2.37 3.92 -12.14
N GLY A 293 1.34 4.75 -12.04
CA GLY A 293 0.84 5.59 -13.13
C GLY A 293 1.88 6.62 -13.56
N PHE A 294 2.58 7.26 -12.61
CA PHE A 294 3.70 8.13 -12.92
C PHE A 294 4.80 7.38 -13.67
N LEU A 295 5.19 6.18 -13.21
CA LEU A 295 6.18 5.35 -13.91
C LEU A 295 5.72 4.96 -15.32
N PHE A 296 4.45 4.62 -15.49
CA PHE A 296 3.87 4.30 -16.80
C PHE A 296 3.98 5.49 -17.76
N TRP A 297 3.55 6.68 -17.32
CA TRP A 297 3.60 7.87 -18.16
C TRP A 297 5.01 8.42 -18.35
N ALA A 298 5.90 8.26 -17.38
CA ALA A 298 7.32 8.57 -17.52
C ALA A 298 7.97 7.67 -18.57
N LEU A 299 7.70 6.35 -18.53
CA LEU A 299 8.20 5.42 -19.52
C LEU A 299 7.64 5.72 -20.92
N ALA A 300 6.34 6.04 -21.01
CA ALA A 300 5.74 6.50 -22.26
C ALA A 300 6.40 7.80 -22.75
N ALA A 301 6.65 8.76 -21.86
CA ALA A 301 7.29 10.04 -22.17
C ALA A 301 8.71 9.91 -22.71
N LEU A 302 9.48 8.94 -22.22
CA LEU A 302 10.84 8.67 -22.68
C LEU A 302 10.91 8.03 -24.07
N LEU A 303 9.83 7.36 -24.51
CA LEU A 303 9.87 6.45 -25.65
C LEU A 303 8.91 6.81 -26.80
N LEU A 304 8.00 7.75 -26.58
CA LEU A 304 7.04 8.24 -27.58
C LEU A 304 7.26 9.73 -27.92
N PRO A 305 6.89 10.17 -29.12
CA PRO A 305 6.81 11.59 -29.45
C PRO A 305 5.80 12.34 -28.56
N PRO A 306 6.06 13.61 -28.21
CA PRO A 306 5.14 14.42 -27.40
C PRO A 306 3.72 14.50 -27.94
N GLU A 307 3.52 14.52 -29.27
CA GLU A 307 2.15 14.56 -29.83
C GLU A 307 1.35 13.30 -29.52
N GLN A 308 1.98 12.13 -29.64
CA GLN A 308 1.37 10.83 -29.35
C GLN A 308 1.02 10.70 -27.86
N ILE A 309 1.87 11.21 -26.98
CA ILE A 309 1.62 11.26 -25.54
C ILE A 309 0.49 12.22 -25.22
N GLY A 310 0.47 13.38 -25.88
CA GLY A 310 -0.60 14.37 -25.78
C GLY A 310 -1.95 13.79 -26.11
N LEU A 311 -2.10 13.20 -27.30
CA LEU A 311 -3.33 12.54 -27.73
C LEU A 311 -3.70 11.37 -26.80
N GLY A 312 -2.75 10.50 -26.48
CA GLY A 312 -2.98 9.36 -25.59
C GLY A 312 -3.47 9.79 -24.20
N SER A 313 -2.86 10.83 -23.62
CA SER A 313 -3.26 11.38 -22.32
C SER A 313 -4.64 12.04 -22.35
N ALA A 314 -5.00 12.71 -23.45
CA ALA A 314 -6.33 13.25 -23.66
C ALA A 314 -7.39 12.13 -23.78
N VAL A 315 -7.11 11.05 -24.52
CA VAL A 315 -8.01 9.88 -24.60
C VAL A 315 -8.19 9.23 -23.23
N VAL A 316 -7.11 9.08 -22.45
CA VAL A 316 -7.20 8.55 -21.07
C VAL A 316 -7.99 9.50 -20.16
N ALA A 317 -7.80 10.82 -20.28
CA ALA A 317 -8.60 11.81 -19.53
C ALA A 317 -10.09 11.72 -19.89
N ALA A 318 -10.44 11.56 -21.17
CA ALA A 318 -11.81 11.30 -21.62
C ALA A 318 -12.37 10.00 -21.02
N ALA A 319 -11.56 8.94 -20.94
CA ALA A 319 -11.99 7.68 -20.34
C ALA A 319 -12.26 7.84 -18.84
N LEU A 320 -11.38 8.54 -18.11
CA LEU A 320 -11.55 8.81 -16.68
C LEU A 320 -12.74 9.73 -16.40
N LEU A 321 -13.00 10.71 -17.27
CA LEU A 321 -14.22 11.53 -17.22
C LEU A 321 -15.46 10.66 -17.43
N THR A 322 -15.42 9.75 -18.40
CA THR A 322 -16.50 8.78 -18.66
C THR A 322 -16.76 7.89 -17.45
N VAL A 323 -15.71 7.44 -16.75
CA VAL A 323 -15.85 6.70 -15.49
C VAL A 323 -16.59 7.54 -14.45
N GLN A 324 -16.21 8.81 -14.24
CA GLN A 324 -16.88 9.65 -13.25
C GLN A 324 -18.35 9.88 -13.61
N LEU A 325 -18.66 10.22 -14.86
CA LEU A 325 -20.02 10.45 -15.33
C LEU A 325 -20.87 9.17 -15.34
N GLY A 326 -20.26 8.04 -15.72
CA GLY A 326 -20.91 6.73 -15.83
C GLY A 326 -21.22 6.09 -14.48
N MET A 327 -20.61 6.51 -13.37
CA MET A 327 -20.94 5.95 -12.06
C MET A 327 -22.38 6.22 -11.62
N LEU A 328 -22.99 7.35 -12.01
CA LEU A 328 -24.38 7.73 -11.68
C LEU A 328 -24.75 7.60 -10.19
N GLY A 329 -23.77 7.67 -9.28
CA GLY A 329 -23.96 7.46 -7.84
C GLY A 329 -24.09 5.99 -7.38
N VAL A 330 -23.93 5.02 -8.27
CA VAL A 330 -23.99 3.58 -7.94
C VAL A 330 -22.96 3.18 -6.89
N GLY A 331 -21.73 3.72 -6.95
CA GLY A 331 -20.68 3.45 -5.97
C GLY A 331 -21.09 3.79 -4.53
N PRO A 332 -21.44 5.05 -4.22
CA PRO A 332 -21.99 5.43 -2.91
C PRO A 332 -23.21 4.62 -2.48
N ALA A 333 -24.16 4.34 -3.38
CA ALA A 333 -25.32 3.51 -3.08
C ALA A 333 -24.94 2.08 -2.68
N THR A 334 -23.89 1.53 -3.30
CA THR A 334 -23.37 0.20 -2.96
C THR A 334 -22.77 0.18 -1.55
N LEU A 335 -22.08 1.26 -1.14
CA LEU A 335 -21.54 1.37 0.22
C LEU A 335 -22.62 1.33 1.29
N THR A 336 -23.81 1.87 0.99
CA THR A 336 -24.93 1.94 1.95
C THR A 336 -25.83 0.72 1.92
N LEU A 337 -26.10 0.16 0.74
CA LEU A 337 -27.11 -0.91 0.56
C LEU A 337 -26.52 -2.32 0.67
N LEU A 338 -25.27 -2.53 0.22
CA LEU A 338 -24.66 -3.87 0.19
C LEU A 338 -24.58 -4.56 1.57
N PRO A 339 -24.24 -3.86 2.68
CA PRO A 339 -24.13 -4.51 3.99
C PRO A 339 -25.45 -5.09 4.51
N SER A 340 -26.60 -4.60 4.05
CA SER A 340 -27.94 -5.04 4.48
C SER A 340 -28.55 -6.14 3.60
N GLU A 341 -27.87 -6.57 2.53
CA GLU A 341 -28.42 -7.53 1.59
C GLU A 341 -28.33 -8.99 2.12
N PRO A 342 -29.46 -9.74 2.14
CA PRO A 342 -29.52 -11.06 2.74
C PRO A 342 -28.76 -12.14 1.95
N ASP A 343 -28.48 -11.92 0.66
CA ASP A 343 -27.75 -12.85 -0.21
C ASP A 343 -26.22 -12.62 -0.23
N GLY A 344 -25.70 -11.84 0.74
CA GLY A 344 -24.32 -11.36 0.73
C GLY A 344 -24.05 -10.30 -0.34
N GLY A 345 -25.11 -9.71 -0.91
CA GLY A 345 -25.05 -8.67 -1.92
C GLY A 345 -24.78 -9.16 -3.34
N ARG A 346 -25.00 -10.44 -3.64
CA ARG A 346 -24.65 -11.05 -4.95
C ARG A 346 -25.48 -10.45 -6.09
N ARG A 347 -26.78 -10.27 -5.88
CA ARG A 347 -27.69 -9.62 -6.85
C ARG A 347 -27.41 -8.14 -7.01
N LEU A 348 -27.18 -7.43 -5.90
CA LEU A 348 -26.84 -6.01 -5.91
C LEU A 348 -25.51 -5.76 -6.62
N THR A 349 -24.52 -6.64 -6.40
CA THR A 349 -23.23 -6.62 -7.07
C THR A 349 -23.39 -6.76 -8.58
N ALA A 350 -24.14 -7.76 -9.06
CA ALA A 350 -24.39 -7.93 -10.49
C ALA A 350 -25.12 -6.71 -11.10
N THR A 351 -26.16 -6.22 -10.43
CA THR A 351 -26.96 -5.07 -10.90
C THR A 351 -26.11 -3.80 -10.96
N SER A 352 -25.28 -3.55 -9.95
CA SER A 352 -24.42 -2.36 -9.90
C SER A 352 -23.35 -2.39 -11.01
N LEU A 353 -22.72 -3.54 -11.25
CA LEU A 353 -21.72 -3.71 -12.32
C LEU A 353 -22.35 -3.54 -13.71
N LEU A 354 -23.53 -4.12 -13.95
CA LEU A 354 -24.25 -3.96 -15.23
C LEU A 354 -24.70 -2.52 -15.45
N THR A 355 -25.23 -1.87 -14.41
CA THR A 355 -25.69 -0.46 -14.49
C THR A 355 -24.53 0.44 -14.89
N VAL A 356 -23.41 0.31 -14.17
CA VAL A 356 -22.18 1.07 -14.41
C VAL A 356 -21.57 0.78 -15.78
N GLY A 357 -21.58 -0.48 -16.23
CA GLY A 357 -21.03 -0.84 -17.55
C GLY A 357 -21.84 -0.24 -18.69
N VAL A 358 -23.16 -0.32 -18.61
CA VAL A 358 -24.07 0.26 -19.63
C VAL A 358 -23.97 1.78 -19.66
N SER A 359 -24.01 2.44 -18.51
CA SER A 359 -23.87 3.90 -18.44
C SER A 359 -22.50 4.38 -18.93
N ALA A 360 -21.41 3.68 -18.62
CA ALA A 360 -20.08 4.03 -19.09
C ALA A 360 -19.98 3.95 -20.64
N LEU A 361 -20.57 2.93 -21.27
CA LEU A 361 -20.58 2.82 -22.73
C LEU A 361 -21.43 3.91 -23.39
N LEU A 362 -22.61 4.21 -22.84
CA LEU A 362 -23.49 5.27 -23.35
C LEU A 362 -22.82 6.65 -23.24
N VAL A 363 -22.30 6.98 -22.05
CA VAL A 363 -21.61 8.26 -21.82
C VAL A 363 -20.34 8.35 -22.67
N GLY A 364 -19.57 7.27 -22.76
CA GLY A 364 -18.36 7.22 -23.58
C GLY A 364 -18.66 7.46 -25.06
N GLY A 365 -19.71 6.81 -25.60
CA GLY A 365 -20.15 7.01 -26.97
C GLY A 365 -20.58 8.46 -27.26
N VAL A 366 -21.35 9.07 -26.36
CA VAL A 366 -21.76 10.48 -26.47
C VAL A 366 -20.54 11.40 -26.41
N LEU A 367 -19.63 11.18 -25.45
CA LEU A 367 -18.42 12.00 -25.31
C LEU A 367 -17.53 11.92 -26.55
N ALA A 368 -17.33 10.72 -27.09
CA ALA A 368 -16.58 10.51 -28.33
C ALA A 368 -17.25 11.21 -29.52
N ALA A 369 -18.58 11.12 -29.65
CA ALA A 369 -19.31 11.81 -30.73
C ALA A 369 -19.21 13.34 -30.63
N VAL A 370 -19.39 13.90 -29.43
CA VAL A 370 -19.28 15.35 -29.18
C VAL A 370 -17.86 15.83 -29.50
N THR A 371 -16.85 15.16 -28.96
CA THR A 371 -15.45 15.58 -29.17
C THR A 371 -14.95 15.31 -30.59
N TYR A 372 -15.47 14.29 -31.28
CA TYR A 372 -15.24 14.08 -32.71
C TYR A 372 -15.78 15.26 -33.54
N SER A 373 -16.97 15.76 -33.21
CA SER A 373 -17.57 16.91 -33.90
C SER A 373 -16.77 18.21 -33.73
N MET A 374 -15.96 18.33 -32.67
CA MET A 374 -15.08 19.47 -32.44
C MET A 374 -13.84 19.45 -33.37
N GLY A 375 -13.45 18.28 -33.86
CA GLY A 375 -12.41 18.10 -34.89
C GLY A 375 -10.95 18.26 -34.44
N SER A 376 -10.67 19.02 -33.36
CA SER A 376 -9.32 19.24 -32.82
C SER A 376 -9.02 18.45 -31.54
N GLY A 377 -7.73 18.29 -31.22
CA GLY A 377 -7.29 17.70 -29.96
C GLY A 377 -7.69 16.23 -29.85
N VAL A 378 -8.50 15.87 -28.83
CA VAL A 378 -8.97 14.48 -28.69
C VAL A 378 -9.87 14.04 -29.85
N GLY A 379 -10.52 14.98 -30.55
CA GLY A 379 -11.34 14.70 -31.73
C GLY A 379 -10.56 14.02 -32.87
N GLU A 380 -9.26 14.33 -32.98
CA GLU A 380 -8.36 13.72 -33.97
C GLU A 380 -8.13 12.24 -33.70
N ALA A 381 -8.08 11.85 -32.43
CA ALA A 381 -7.84 10.47 -32.02
C ALA A 381 -8.97 9.52 -32.46
N TRP A 382 -10.22 10.02 -32.52
CA TRP A 382 -11.39 9.22 -32.90
C TRP A 382 -11.48 8.89 -34.39
N ARG A 383 -10.66 9.54 -35.23
CA ARG A 383 -10.55 9.19 -36.66
C ARG A 383 -10.01 7.77 -36.83
N ASN A 384 -9.26 7.26 -35.86
CA ASN A 384 -8.82 5.89 -35.82
C ASN A 384 -9.88 5.02 -35.08
N PRO A 385 -10.62 4.14 -35.77
CA PRO A 385 -11.66 3.32 -35.14
C PRO A 385 -11.10 2.39 -34.06
N VAL A 386 -9.83 1.96 -34.18
CA VAL A 386 -9.17 1.13 -33.17
C VAL A 386 -9.05 1.90 -31.85
N VAL A 387 -8.67 3.18 -31.89
CA VAL A 387 -8.55 4.02 -30.70
C VAL A 387 -9.92 4.20 -30.03
N THR A 388 -10.97 4.42 -30.82
CA THR A 388 -12.35 4.53 -30.29
C THR A 388 -12.81 3.25 -29.59
N ILE A 389 -12.53 2.08 -30.17
CA ILE A 389 -12.85 0.78 -29.55
C ILE A 389 -12.06 0.59 -28.25
N ILE A 390 -10.75 0.87 -28.24
CA ILE A 390 -9.91 0.75 -27.04
C ILE A 390 -10.38 1.74 -25.96
N PHE A 391 -10.78 2.96 -26.33
CA PHE A 391 -11.34 3.94 -25.41
C PHE A 391 -12.63 3.43 -24.74
N LEU A 392 -13.59 2.90 -25.52
CA LEU A 392 -14.83 2.35 -24.97
C LEU A 392 -14.56 1.14 -24.07
N ALA A 393 -13.63 0.27 -24.45
CA ALA A 393 -13.18 -0.83 -23.61
C ALA A 393 -12.54 -0.33 -22.30
N THR A 394 -11.70 0.71 -22.38
CA THR A 394 -11.09 1.35 -21.21
C THR A 394 -12.16 1.93 -20.29
N ALA A 395 -13.12 2.68 -20.83
CA ALA A 395 -14.22 3.25 -20.06
C ALA A 395 -15.05 2.17 -19.35
N LEU A 396 -15.37 1.07 -20.04
CA LEU A 396 -16.09 -0.07 -19.48
C LEU A 396 -15.31 -0.74 -18.34
N PHE A 397 -14.07 -1.16 -18.60
CA PHE A 397 -13.29 -1.92 -17.63
C PHE A 397 -12.84 -1.06 -16.45
N ALA A 398 -12.46 0.20 -16.68
CA ALA A 398 -12.09 1.11 -15.60
C ALA A 398 -13.29 1.42 -14.69
N SER A 399 -14.49 1.58 -15.27
CA SER A 399 -15.73 1.79 -14.51
C SER A 399 -16.08 0.56 -13.67
N ALA A 400 -16.02 -0.63 -14.26
CA ALA A 400 -16.23 -1.88 -13.52
C ALA A 400 -15.17 -2.10 -12.43
N ALA A 401 -13.89 -1.81 -12.71
CA ALA A 401 -12.81 -1.89 -11.73
C ALA A 401 -13.04 -0.95 -10.54
N TYR A 402 -13.45 0.29 -10.81
CA TYR A 402 -13.78 1.29 -9.80
C TYR A 402 -15.01 0.89 -8.97
N GLN A 403 -16.03 0.31 -9.59
CA GLN A 403 -17.19 -0.21 -8.87
C GLN A 403 -16.84 -1.40 -7.97
N LEU A 404 -15.96 -2.30 -8.41
CA LEU A 404 -15.43 -3.38 -7.59
C LEU A 404 -14.64 -2.86 -6.36
N ASP A 405 -14.04 -1.66 -6.43
CA ASP A 405 -13.42 -1.05 -5.24
C ASP A 405 -14.48 -0.64 -4.23
N HIS A 406 -15.58 -0.02 -4.70
CA HIS A 406 -16.72 0.31 -3.84
C HIS A 406 -17.33 -0.93 -3.19
N ILE A 407 -17.47 -2.04 -3.93
CA ILE A 407 -17.91 -3.33 -3.39
C ILE A 407 -16.92 -3.86 -2.34
N GLY A 408 -15.61 -3.80 -2.62
CA GLY A 408 -14.58 -4.22 -1.68
C GLY A 408 -14.60 -3.42 -0.37
N VAL A 409 -14.80 -2.10 -0.46
CA VAL A 409 -14.93 -1.22 0.71
C VAL A 409 -16.19 -1.54 1.50
N ALA A 410 -17.33 -1.74 0.84
CA ALA A 410 -18.58 -2.12 1.48
C ALA A 410 -18.49 -3.47 2.22
N GLN A 411 -17.61 -4.36 1.77
CA GLN A 411 -17.32 -5.65 2.42
C GLN A 411 -16.20 -5.58 3.46
N GLU A 412 -15.65 -4.40 3.78
CA GLU A 412 -14.49 -4.22 4.67
C GLU A 412 -13.21 -4.93 4.19
N ARG A 413 -13.05 -5.01 2.86
CA ARG A 413 -11.95 -5.70 2.16
C ARG A 413 -11.22 -4.78 1.19
N ALA A 414 -10.80 -3.61 1.67
CA ALA A 414 -10.01 -2.68 0.88
C ALA A 414 -8.63 -3.24 0.46
N ASP A 415 -8.13 -4.28 1.13
CA ASP A 415 -6.94 -5.04 0.71
C ASP A 415 -7.04 -5.52 -0.74
N ARG A 416 -8.25 -5.90 -1.17
CA ARG A 416 -8.53 -6.38 -2.53
C ARG A 416 -8.32 -5.31 -3.59
N ALA A 417 -8.59 -4.04 -3.27
CA ALA A 417 -8.40 -2.92 -4.18
C ALA A 417 -6.92 -2.73 -4.52
N LEU A 418 -6.05 -2.75 -3.51
CA LEU A 418 -4.61 -2.63 -3.72
C LEU A 418 -4.08 -3.75 -4.63
N VAL A 419 -4.52 -4.98 -4.41
CA VAL A 419 -4.13 -6.13 -5.24
C VAL A 419 -4.40 -5.88 -6.71
N ARG A 420 -5.63 -5.45 -7.01
CA ARG A 420 -6.08 -5.24 -8.38
C ARG A 420 -5.38 -4.04 -9.01
N SER A 421 -5.18 -2.97 -8.25
CA SER A 421 -4.38 -1.82 -8.64
C SER A 421 -2.95 -2.18 -9.02
N LEU A 422 -2.25 -2.97 -8.21
CA LEU A 422 -0.88 -3.40 -8.51
C LEU A 422 -0.81 -4.31 -9.74
N LEU A 423 -1.75 -5.26 -9.87
CA LEU A 423 -1.85 -6.12 -11.06
C LEU A 423 -2.11 -5.30 -12.33
N GLN A 424 -3.03 -4.34 -12.26
CA GLN A 424 -3.33 -3.41 -13.35
C GLN A 424 -2.06 -2.67 -13.78
N SER A 425 -1.31 -2.11 -12.82
CA SER A 425 -0.09 -1.36 -13.10
C SER A 425 1.02 -2.22 -13.70
N LEU A 426 1.21 -3.46 -13.20
CA LEU A 426 2.18 -4.39 -13.75
C LEU A 426 1.86 -4.75 -15.21
N VAL A 427 0.58 -4.97 -15.51
CA VAL A 427 0.13 -5.25 -16.89
C VAL A 427 0.29 -4.03 -17.78
N GLN A 428 -0.05 -2.83 -17.30
CA GLN A 428 0.15 -1.58 -18.04
C GLN A 428 1.61 -1.40 -18.45
N LEU A 429 2.53 -1.51 -17.49
CA LEU A 429 3.98 -1.41 -17.73
C LEU A 429 4.50 -2.53 -18.63
N GLY A 430 4.03 -3.77 -18.42
CA GLY A 430 4.43 -4.93 -19.21
C GLY A 430 3.99 -4.83 -20.67
N VAL A 431 2.74 -4.47 -20.94
CA VAL A 431 2.21 -4.26 -22.30
C VAL A 431 2.97 -3.13 -22.99
N LEU A 432 3.20 -2.02 -22.30
CA LEU A 432 3.95 -0.89 -22.84
C LEU A 432 5.40 -1.27 -23.18
N GLY A 433 6.09 -1.95 -22.25
CA GLY A 433 7.47 -2.39 -22.45
C GLY A 433 7.62 -3.42 -23.59
N LEU A 434 6.71 -4.39 -23.68
CA LEU A 434 6.71 -5.38 -24.76
C LEU A 434 6.44 -4.74 -26.13
N ALA A 435 5.49 -3.81 -26.20
CA ALA A 435 5.17 -3.12 -27.44
C ALA A 435 6.35 -2.25 -27.93
N PHE A 436 7.05 -1.58 -27.02
CA PHE A 436 8.27 -0.83 -27.35
C PHE A 436 9.44 -1.74 -27.75
N ALA A 437 9.60 -2.89 -27.10
CA ALA A 437 10.58 -3.90 -27.52
C ALA A 437 10.29 -4.44 -28.93
N ALA A 438 9.01 -4.50 -29.31
CA ALA A 438 8.56 -4.84 -30.66
C ALA A 438 8.61 -3.67 -31.67
N GLY A 439 9.11 -2.49 -31.26
CA GLY A 439 9.27 -1.32 -32.11
C GLY A 439 7.98 -0.53 -32.38
N ILE A 440 6.87 -0.86 -31.73
CA ILE A 440 5.58 -0.19 -31.91
C ILE A 440 5.58 1.09 -31.06
N ARG A 441 5.32 2.27 -31.65
CA ARG A 441 5.37 3.57 -30.96
C ARG A 441 4.21 4.49 -31.37
N ASP A 442 2.98 4.09 -31.03
CA ASP A 442 1.74 4.80 -31.36
C ASP A 442 0.83 4.96 -30.12
N LEU A 443 -0.06 5.96 -30.11
CA LEU A 443 -0.98 6.20 -28.98
C LEU A 443 -1.86 4.99 -28.66
N SER A 444 -2.18 4.15 -29.64
CA SER A 444 -2.99 2.94 -29.45
C SER A 444 -2.39 1.99 -28.41
N ILE A 445 -1.06 1.97 -28.26
CA ILE A 445 -0.37 1.18 -27.22
C ILE A 445 -0.59 1.79 -25.85
N VAL A 446 -0.52 3.12 -25.73
CA VAL A 446 -0.71 3.83 -24.45
C VAL A 446 -2.11 3.57 -23.93
N VAL A 447 -3.13 3.80 -24.78
CA VAL A 447 -4.53 3.57 -24.40
C VAL A 447 -4.79 2.06 -24.24
N GLY A 448 -4.20 1.21 -25.08
CA GLY A 448 -4.34 -0.24 -25.04
C GLY A 448 -3.75 -0.86 -23.77
N ALA A 449 -2.59 -0.39 -23.32
CA ALA A 449 -1.99 -0.80 -22.05
C ALA A 449 -2.91 -0.45 -20.87
N VAL A 450 -3.48 0.76 -20.87
CA VAL A 450 -4.46 1.18 -19.85
C VAL A 450 -5.70 0.29 -19.85
N ALA A 451 -6.25 -0.02 -21.03
CA ALA A 451 -7.38 -0.94 -21.20
C ALA A 451 -7.07 -2.35 -20.68
N ALA A 452 -5.90 -2.89 -21.04
CA ALA A 452 -5.46 -4.23 -20.63
C ALA A 452 -5.28 -4.33 -19.11
N GLY A 453 -4.67 -3.31 -18.49
CA GLY A 453 -4.57 -3.25 -17.04
C GLY A 453 -5.94 -3.20 -16.34
N ALA A 454 -6.85 -2.37 -16.85
CA ALA A 454 -8.21 -2.28 -16.31
C ALA A 454 -8.98 -3.61 -16.46
N LEU A 455 -8.82 -4.30 -17.59
CA LEU A 455 -9.40 -5.64 -17.81
C LEU A 455 -8.87 -6.64 -16.78
N VAL A 456 -7.55 -6.70 -16.56
CA VAL A 456 -6.97 -7.60 -15.56
C VAL A 456 -7.44 -7.26 -14.14
N SER A 457 -7.62 -5.97 -13.82
CA SER A 457 -8.24 -5.53 -12.56
C SER A 457 -9.66 -6.07 -12.39
N VAL A 458 -10.49 -6.05 -13.43
CA VAL A 458 -11.84 -6.63 -13.41
C VAL A 458 -11.80 -8.14 -13.24
N LEU A 459 -11.00 -8.85 -14.04
CA LEU A 459 -10.87 -10.31 -13.97
C LEU A 459 -10.38 -10.76 -12.59
N ALA A 460 -9.40 -10.06 -12.02
CA ALA A 460 -8.91 -10.30 -10.67
C ALA A 460 -10.00 -10.07 -9.62
N GLY A 461 -10.79 -9.01 -9.74
CA GLY A 461 -11.91 -8.74 -8.83
C GLY A 461 -13.02 -9.78 -8.88
N LEU A 462 -13.40 -10.22 -10.08
CA LEU A 462 -14.38 -11.31 -10.25
C LEU A 462 -13.85 -12.63 -9.66
N ARG A 463 -12.56 -12.93 -9.84
CA ARG A 463 -11.91 -14.10 -9.22
C ARG A 463 -11.87 -13.98 -7.70
N GLN A 464 -11.61 -12.80 -7.15
CA GLN A 464 -11.66 -12.54 -5.70
C GLN A 464 -13.07 -12.78 -5.13
N LEU A 465 -14.12 -12.31 -5.81
CA LEU A 465 -15.51 -12.55 -5.42
C LEU A 465 -15.87 -14.05 -5.48
N ARG A 466 -15.47 -14.75 -6.55
CA ARG A 466 -15.68 -16.20 -6.67
C ARG A 466 -14.99 -16.98 -5.55
N ARG A 467 -13.74 -16.65 -5.21
CA ARG A 467 -13.01 -17.27 -4.08
C ARG A 467 -13.69 -17.02 -2.74
N ALA A 468 -14.34 -15.87 -2.59
CA ALA A 468 -15.13 -15.54 -1.40
C ALA A 468 -16.54 -16.18 -1.40
N ARG A 469 -16.90 -16.98 -2.41
CA ARG A 469 -18.26 -17.53 -2.63
C ARG A 469 -19.34 -16.45 -2.77
N LEU A 470 -18.96 -15.24 -3.19
CA LEU A 470 -19.83 -14.09 -3.43
C LEU A 470 -19.91 -13.76 -4.92
N GLU A 471 -19.96 -14.78 -5.78
CA GLU A 471 -20.01 -14.59 -7.22
C GLU A 471 -21.29 -13.83 -7.62
N PRO A 472 -21.21 -12.77 -8.45
CA PRO A 472 -22.37 -11.99 -8.83
C PRO A 472 -23.43 -12.86 -9.50
N ASP A 473 -24.71 -12.65 -9.14
CA ASP A 473 -25.82 -13.39 -9.73
C ASP A 473 -26.30 -12.74 -11.04
N TRP A 474 -25.73 -13.17 -12.15
CA TRP A 474 -26.03 -12.65 -13.49
C TRP A 474 -27.41 -13.07 -14.03
N ARG A 475 -28.08 -14.06 -13.42
CA ARG A 475 -29.30 -14.70 -13.97
C ARG A 475 -30.45 -13.73 -14.20
N HIS A 476 -30.50 -12.67 -13.39
CA HIS A 476 -31.60 -11.71 -13.39
C HIS A 476 -31.40 -10.52 -14.36
N GLY A 477 -30.21 -10.40 -14.97
CA GLY A 477 -29.86 -9.31 -15.89
C GLY A 477 -29.95 -7.91 -15.27
N LEU A 478 -29.95 -6.88 -16.12
CA LEU A 478 -30.17 -5.49 -15.69
C LEU A 478 -31.68 -5.23 -15.57
N ARG A 479 -32.15 -4.94 -14.35
CA ARG A 479 -33.56 -4.56 -14.11
C ARG A 479 -33.69 -3.05 -13.91
N PRO A 480 -34.48 -2.34 -14.72
CA PRO A 480 -34.61 -0.87 -14.63
C PRO A 480 -35.03 -0.38 -13.23
N ARG A 481 -35.98 -1.07 -12.58
CA ARG A 481 -36.41 -0.70 -11.21
C ARG A 481 -35.27 -0.79 -10.20
N SER A 482 -34.46 -1.85 -10.26
CA SER A 482 -33.31 -2.04 -9.37
C SER A 482 -32.19 -1.04 -9.66
N ALA A 483 -31.94 -0.73 -10.94
CA ALA A 483 -30.98 0.30 -11.35
C ALA A 483 -31.40 1.69 -10.84
N VAL A 484 -32.67 2.07 -10.98
CA VAL A 484 -33.21 3.33 -10.44
C VAL A 484 -33.13 3.37 -8.91
N GLY A 485 -33.32 2.23 -8.24
CA GLY A 485 -33.16 2.10 -6.80
C GLY A 485 -31.74 2.45 -6.31
N LEU A 486 -30.71 2.24 -7.14
CA LEU A 486 -29.33 2.64 -6.83
C LEU A 486 -29.08 4.15 -6.96
N LEU A 487 -29.84 4.85 -7.81
CA LEU A 487 -29.57 6.27 -8.09
C LEU A 487 -29.96 7.17 -6.91
N ARG A 488 -31.13 6.94 -6.31
CA ARG A 488 -31.68 7.81 -5.25
C ARG A 488 -30.74 8.04 -4.06
N PRO A 489 -30.18 6.99 -3.40
CA PRO A 489 -29.29 7.19 -2.25
C PRO A 489 -27.90 7.71 -2.67
N GLY A 490 -27.48 7.48 -3.91
CA GLY A 490 -26.14 7.80 -4.39
C GLY A 490 -25.96 9.20 -4.96
N LEU A 491 -27.01 9.76 -5.58
CA LEU A 491 -26.95 10.99 -6.37
C LEU A 491 -26.40 12.22 -5.61
N PRO A 492 -26.82 12.51 -4.36
CA PRO A 492 -26.32 13.70 -3.64
C PRO A 492 -24.81 13.65 -3.40
N ASN A 493 -24.28 12.48 -3.02
CA ASN A 493 -22.84 12.31 -2.81
C ASN A 493 -22.08 12.25 -4.16
N HIS A 494 -22.73 11.73 -5.20
CA HIS A 494 -22.16 11.69 -6.53
C HIS A 494 -21.97 13.07 -7.14
N ALA A 495 -22.93 13.97 -6.97
CA ALA A 495 -22.86 15.35 -7.47
C ALA A 495 -21.64 16.08 -6.90
N LEU A 496 -21.37 15.95 -5.60
CA LEU A 496 -20.18 16.51 -4.97
C LEU A 496 -18.89 15.91 -5.57
N MET A 497 -18.80 14.58 -5.69
CA MET A 497 -17.62 13.92 -6.24
C MET A 497 -17.36 14.30 -7.71
N MET A 498 -18.42 14.43 -8.50
CA MET A 498 -18.34 14.87 -9.89
C MET A 498 -17.83 16.31 -9.98
N ALA A 499 -18.43 17.22 -9.21
CA ALA A 499 -18.04 18.63 -9.23
C ALA A 499 -16.57 18.83 -8.79
N ASP A 500 -16.11 18.06 -7.79
CA ASP A 500 -14.72 18.12 -7.31
C ASP A 500 -13.71 17.54 -8.32
N ARG A 501 -14.07 16.46 -9.04
CA ARG A 501 -13.11 15.70 -9.87
C ARG A 501 -13.15 16.00 -11.37
N ALA A 502 -14.32 16.31 -11.92
CA ALA A 502 -14.48 16.54 -13.36
C ALA A 502 -13.53 17.61 -13.92
N PRO A 503 -13.26 18.74 -13.22
CA PRO A 503 -12.31 19.74 -13.71
C PRO A 503 -10.92 19.17 -14.03
N GLY A 504 -10.42 18.24 -13.21
CA GLY A 504 -9.11 17.61 -13.40
C GLY A 504 -9.01 16.72 -14.65
N TYR A 505 -10.15 16.26 -15.18
CA TYR A 505 -10.21 15.49 -16.43
C TYR A 505 -10.61 16.35 -17.64
N LEU A 506 -11.38 17.42 -17.41
CA LEU A 506 -11.77 18.37 -18.46
C LEU A 506 -10.60 19.25 -18.90
N LEU A 507 -9.72 19.68 -17.98
CA LEU A 507 -8.59 20.55 -18.32
C LEU A 507 -7.65 19.94 -19.38
N PRO A 508 -7.18 18.67 -19.26
CA PRO A 508 -6.41 18.04 -20.35
C PRO A 508 -7.14 18.02 -21.69
N LEU A 509 -8.46 17.83 -21.71
CA LEU A 509 -9.25 17.82 -22.95
C LEU A 509 -9.34 19.22 -23.58
N ILE A 510 -9.54 20.24 -22.74
CA ILE A 510 -9.59 21.64 -23.18
C ILE A 510 -8.22 22.05 -23.71
N VAL A 511 -7.14 21.78 -22.97
CA VAL A 511 -5.76 22.07 -23.39
C VAL A 511 -5.43 21.36 -24.70
N ALA A 512 -5.86 20.10 -24.90
CA ALA A 512 -5.69 19.38 -26.15
C ALA A 512 -6.42 20.04 -27.32
N ALA A 513 -7.66 20.47 -27.10
CA ALA A 513 -8.46 21.11 -28.13
C ALA A 513 -7.97 22.53 -28.49
N THR A 514 -7.34 23.25 -27.55
CA THR A 514 -6.95 24.66 -27.75
C THR A 514 -5.47 24.88 -28.03
N LEU A 515 -4.57 24.13 -27.41
CA LEU A 515 -3.11 24.31 -27.47
C LEU A 515 -2.39 23.16 -28.21
N GLY A 516 -3.14 22.15 -28.63
CA GLY A 516 -2.66 21.02 -29.40
C GLY A 516 -2.01 19.91 -28.56
N PRO A 517 -1.73 18.75 -29.19
CA PRO A 517 -1.26 17.56 -28.48
C PRO A 517 0.11 17.69 -27.82
N ALA A 518 1.11 18.27 -28.50
CA ALA A 518 2.46 18.41 -27.93
C ALA A 518 2.46 19.17 -26.59
N THR A 519 1.73 20.29 -26.54
CA THR A 519 1.57 21.11 -25.33
C THR A 519 0.79 20.38 -24.23
N THR A 520 -0.18 19.55 -24.63
CA THR A 520 -0.96 18.71 -23.71
C THR A 520 -0.10 17.69 -22.99
N ALA A 521 0.89 17.10 -23.66
CA ALA A 521 1.81 16.17 -23.01
C ALA A 521 2.58 16.82 -21.86
N ALA A 522 3.06 18.06 -22.06
CA ALA A 522 3.76 18.81 -21.02
C ALA A 522 2.84 19.15 -19.83
N TRP A 523 1.61 19.62 -20.12
CA TRP A 523 0.59 19.82 -19.09
C TRP A 523 0.31 18.55 -18.31
N TYR A 524 0.07 17.44 -18.99
CA TYR A 524 -0.37 16.19 -18.37
C TYR A 524 0.69 15.61 -17.43
N ILE A 525 1.97 15.62 -17.83
CA ILE A 525 3.06 15.12 -16.98
C ILE A 525 3.14 15.93 -15.68
N VAL A 526 3.12 17.27 -15.78
CA VAL A 526 3.15 18.14 -14.59
C VAL A 526 1.88 17.96 -13.75
N TRP A 527 0.71 17.92 -14.40
CA TRP A 527 -0.58 17.70 -13.76
C TRP A 527 -0.62 16.37 -13.00
N MET A 528 -0.06 15.30 -13.55
CA MET A 528 0.02 14.00 -12.90
C MET A 528 0.94 14.05 -11.67
N MET A 529 2.09 14.72 -11.75
CA MET A 529 2.99 14.91 -10.60
C MET A 529 2.29 15.69 -9.47
N ALA A 530 1.56 16.76 -9.81
CA ALA A 530 0.77 17.53 -8.84
C ALA A 530 -0.43 16.73 -8.29
N SER A 531 -1.14 16.00 -9.16
CA SER A 531 -2.28 15.13 -8.80
C SER A 531 -1.87 14.07 -7.80
N ALA A 532 -0.65 13.54 -7.89
CA ALA A 532 -0.12 12.61 -6.90
C ALA A 532 -0.09 13.21 -5.47
N VAL A 533 0.00 14.53 -5.34
CA VAL A 533 -0.02 15.21 -4.03
C VAL A 533 -1.45 15.58 -3.62
N PHE A 534 -2.34 15.93 -4.56
CA PHE A 534 -3.75 16.27 -4.29
C PHE A 534 -4.54 15.15 -3.58
N PHE A 535 -4.09 13.90 -3.65
CA PHE A 535 -4.73 12.80 -2.92
C PHE A 535 -4.54 12.86 -1.39
N VAL A 536 -3.46 13.47 -0.89
CA VAL A 536 -3.22 13.59 0.55
C VAL A 536 -4.35 14.38 1.24
N PRO A 537 -4.72 15.58 0.76
CA PRO A 537 -5.91 16.31 1.18
C PRO A 537 -7.22 15.50 1.11
N GLN A 538 -7.47 14.81 0.00
CA GLN A 538 -8.70 14.03 -0.19
C GLN A 538 -8.81 12.91 0.84
N SER A 539 -7.70 12.20 1.08
CA SER A 539 -7.63 11.14 2.10
C SER A 539 -7.93 11.69 3.49
N ALA A 540 -7.38 12.86 3.85
CA ALA A 540 -7.68 13.49 5.14
C ALA A 540 -9.18 13.81 5.29
N GLY A 541 -9.83 14.29 4.22
CA GLY A 541 -11.28 14.55 4.20
C GLY A 541 -12.13 13.29 4.44
N PHE A 542 -11.80 12.17 3.79
CA PHE A 542 -12.49 10.89 3.99
C PHE A 542 -12.23 10.27 5.37
N SER A 543 -10.99 10.36 5.86
CA SER A 543 -10.64 9.90 7.20
C SER A 543 -11.39 10.68 8.27
N LEU A 544 -11.51 12.01 8.12
CA LEU A 544 -12.29 12.84 9.03
C LEU A 544 -13.77 12.46 9.01
N GLN A 545 -14.36 12.26 7.83
CA GLN A 545 -15.75 11.82 7.72
C GLN A 545 -16.00 10.52 8.50
N THR A 546 -15.12 9.55 8.32
CA THR A 546 -15.21 8.25 9.01
C THR A 546 -15.05 8.40 10.53
N ALA A 547 -14.09 9.23 10.97
CA ALA A 547 -13.87 9.49 12.38
C ALA A 547 -15.06 10.18 13.07
N LEU A 548 -15.74 11.09 12.35
CA LEU A 548 -16.92 11.79 12.85
C LEU A 548 -18.20 10.95 12.82
N ALA A 549 -18.27 9.95 11.93
CA ALA A 549 -19.38 8.99 11.88
C ALA A 549 -19.30 7.95 13.01
N GLY A 550 -18.12 7.71 13.59
CA GLY A 550 -17.92 6.80 14.71
C GLY A 550 -18.26 7.41 16.07
N THR A 551 -18.51 6.56 17.07
CA THR A 551 -18.86 6.94 18.47
C THR A 551 -17.73 7.63 19.26
N ARG A 552 -16.54 7.81 18.67
CA ARG A 552 -15.36 8.42 19.30
C ARG A 552 -15.03 9.81 18.73
N SER A 553 -16.00 10.71 18.67
CA SER A 553 -15.73 12.10 18.33
C SER A 553 -14.93 12.78 19.46
N ARG A 554 -13.67 13.14 19.20
CA ARG A 554 -12.81 13.89 20.12
C ARG A 554 -12.82 15.39 19.76
N PRO A 555 -12.78 16.30 20.74
CA PRO A 555 -12.61 17.72 20.46
C PRO A 555 -11.29 17.97 19.72
N GLY A 556 -11.31 18.85 18.71
CA GLY A 556 -10.12 19.19 17.93
C GLY A 556 -9.76 18.22 16.78
N LEU A 557 -10.64 17.27 16.42
CA LEU A 557 -10.42 16.39 15.27
C LEU A 557 -10.24 17.15 13.95
N VAL A 558 -11.07 18.17 13.69
CA VAL A 558 -11.01 18.98 12.46
C VAL A 558 -9.67 19.71 12.36
N SER A 559 -9.23 20.39 13.43
CA SER A 559 -7.95 21.12 13.43
C SER A 559 -6.75 20.18 13.34
N SER A 560 -6.84 18.99 13.90
CA SER A 560 -5.80 17.97 13.78
C SER A 560 -5.73 17.38 12.37
N ALA A 561 -6.88 17.13 11.72
CA ALA A 561 -6.93 16.70 10.32
C ALA A 561 -6.34 17.75 9.38
N ILE A 562 -6.66 19.04 9.56
CA ILE A 562 -6.07 20.14 8.78
C ILE A 562 -4.56 20.20 8.97
N ARG A 563 -4.07 20.18 10.22
CA ARG A 563 -2.63 20.24 10.51
C ARG A 563 -1.87 19.06 9.90
N ALA A 564 -2.36 17.84 10.08
CA ALA A 564 -1.74 16.65 9.52
C ALA A 564 -1.72 16.69 7.98
N SER A 565 -2.86 17.06 7.36
CA SER A 565 -2.97 17.21 5.91
C SER A 565 -1.99 18.27 5.38
N LEU A 566 -1.93 19.44 6.02
CA LEU A 566 -1.02 20.52 5.61
C LEU A 566 0.45 20.11 5.72
N LEU A 567 0.86 19.49 6.83
CA LEU A 567 2.25 19.05 7.01
C LEU A 567 2.68 18.04 5.96
N LEU A 568 1.85 17.02 5.70
CA LEU A 568 2.15 16.00 4.70
C LEU A 568 2.14 16.58 3.27
N THR A 569 1.17 17.44 2.96
CA THR A 569 1.04 18.08 1.64
C THR A 569 2.18 19.08 1.40
N LEU A 570 2.62 19.81 2.43
CA LEU A 570 3.77 20.70 2.36
C LEU A 570 5.06 19.93 2.12
N ALA A 571 5.29 18.84 2.86
CA ALA A 571 6.46 17.99 2.65
C ALA A 571 6.49 17.43 1.22
N ALA A 572 5.37 16.88 0.74
CA ALA A 572 5.24 16.37 -0.63
C ALA A 572 5.39 17.47 -1.70
N GLY A 573 4.80 18.65 -1.45
CA GLY A 573 4.92 19.81 -2.34
C GLY A 573 6.34 20.36 -2.44
N LEU A 574 7.07 20.40 -1.32
CA LEU A 574 8.49 20.79 -1.31
C LEU A 574 9.35 19.78 -2.07
N ILE A 575 9.12 18.48 -1.87
CA ILE A 575 9.79 17.43 -2.65
C ILE A 575 9.50 17.64 -4.15
N LEU A 576 8.26 17.95 -4.50
CA LEU A 576 7.87 18.20 -5.88
C LEU A 576 8.55 19.45 -6.48
N LEU A 577 8.69 20.54 -5.71
CA LEU A 577 9.41 21.74 -6.17
C LEU A 577 10.92 21.49 -6.31
N LEU A 578 11.51 20.70 -5.42
CA LEU A 578 12.94 20.41 -5.41
C LEU A 578 13.32 19.39 -6.50
N LEU A 579 12.59 18.28 -6.61
CA LEU A 579 12.90 17.18 -7.53
C LEU A 579 12.21 17.31 -8.89
N GLY A 580 11.10 18.05 -8.97
CA GLY A 580 10.29 18.18 -10.18
C GLY A 580 11.06 18.68 -11.40
N PRO A 581 11.87 19.76 -11.30
CA PRO A 581 12.67 20.23 -12.43
C PRO A 581 13.64 19.17 -12.98
N TYR A 582 14.31 18.41 -12.09
CA TYR A 582 15.22 17.34 -12.48
C TYR A 582 14.49 16.17 -13.15
N LEU A 583 13.31 15.80 -12.63
CA LEU A 583 12.47 14.76 -13.24
C LEU A 583 12.00 15.18 -14.63
N LEU A 584 11.52 16.42 -14.79
CA LEU A 584 11.08 16.94 -16.09
C LEU A 584 12.25 17.03 -17.09
N GLN A 585 13.43 17.45 -16.63
CA GLN A 585 14.63 17.47 -17.46
C GLN A 585 15.04 16.07 -17.91
N PHE A 586 14.94 15.08 -17.02
CA PHE A 586 15.22 13.68 -17.33
C PHE A 586 14.26 13.10 -18.38
N LEU A 587 12.98 13.51 -18.36
CA LEU A 587 11.98 13.08 -19.36
C LEU A 587 12.22 13.69 -20.75
N GLY A 588 12.98 14.77 -20.85
CA GLY A 588 13.41 15.37 -22.10
C GLY A 588 13.23 16.89 -22.16
N PRO A 589 13.86 17.56 -23.14
CA PRO A 589 13.88 19.02 -23.24
C PRO A 589 12.49 19.63 -23.43
N HIS A 590 11.56 18.90 -24.07
CA HIS A 590 10.16 19.34 -24.23
C HIS A 590 9.43 19.50 -22.88
N TYR A 591 9.74 18.65 -21.91
CA TYR A 591 9.10 18.66 -20.59
C TYR A 591 9.82 19.60 -19.62
N ALA A 592 11.13 19.80 -19.81
CA ALA A 592 11.95 20.62 -18.93
C ALA A 592 11.34 22.01 -18.71
N SER A 593 10.87 22.69 -19.76
CA SER A 593 10.29 24.04 -19.68
C SER A 593 8.96 24.11 -18.90
N ALA A 594 8.27 22.99 -18.70
CA ALA A 594 7.00 22.93 -17.98
C ALA A 594 7.18 23.03 -16.45
N TRP A 595 8.41 23.04 -15.94
CA TRP A 595 8.69 23.18 -14.50
C TRP A 595 8.06 24.44 -13.89
N VAL A 596 7.90 25.50 -14.68
CA VAL A 596 7.34 26.81 -14.29
C VAL A 596 5.89 26.69 -13.78
N LEU A 597 5.19 25.61 -14.14
CA LEU A 597 3.83 25.34 -13.67
C LEU A 597 3.80 24.85 -12.21
N LEU A 598 4.88 24.21 -11.72
CA LEU A 598 4.92 23.63 -10.37
C LEU A 598 4.82 24.68 -9.25
N PRO A 599 5.58 25.80 -9.27
CA PRO A 599 5.42 26.87 -8.27
C PRO A 599 4.01 27.48 -8.22
N VAL A 600 3.25 27.43 -9.32
CA VAL A 600 1.87 27.93 -9.38
C VAL A 600 0.89 26.92 -8.81
N LEU A 601 1.07 25.62 -9.10
CA LEU A 601 0.17 24.55 -8.67
C LEU A 601 0.38 24.14 -7.21
N VAL A 602 1.60 24.20 -6.68
CA VAL A 602 1.91 23.73 -5.31
C VAL A 602 1.16 24.50 -4.22
N PRO A 603 1.04 25.84 -4.27
CA PRO A 603 0.17 26.57 -3.35
C PRO A 603 -1.30 26.10 -3.39
N ALA A 604 -1.81 25.73 -4.56
CA ALA A 604 -3.17 25.20 -4.70
C ALA A 604 -3.35 23.84 -3.98
N LEU A 605 -2.30 23.02 -3.90
CA LEU A 605 -2.30 21.77 -3.12
C LEU A 605 -2.57 22.07 -1.64
N LEU A 606 -1.89 23.08 -1.08
CA LEU A 606 -2.04 23.47 0.32
C LEU A 606 -3.44 24.02 0.60
N LEU A 607 -3.98 24.85 -0.30
CA LEU A 607 -5.34 25.39 -0.20
C LEU A 607 -6.39 24.27 -0.21
N SER A 608 -6.18 23.24 -1.02
CA SER A 608 -7.09 22.09 -1.09
C SER A 608 -7.18 21.28 0.22
N CYS A 609 -6.17 21.35 1.10
CA CYS A 609 -6.23 20.71 2.44
C CYS A 609 -7.45 21.18 3.23
N VAL A 610 -7.74 22.48 3.19
CA VAL A 610 -8.85 23.08 3.93
C VAL A 610 -10.18 22.71 3.27
N THR A 611 -10.26 22.84 1.94
CA THR A 611 -11.46 22.51 1.17
C THR A 611 -11.86 21.05 1.31
N GLN A 612 -10.90 20.12 1.26
CA GLN A 612 -11.18 18.68 1.39
C GLN A 612 -11.60 18.27 2.80
N VAL A 613 -11.01 18.89 3.83
CA VAL A 613 -11.47 18.73 5.22
C VAL A 613 -12.88 19.30 5.41
N TYR A 614 -13.18 20.46 4.82
CA TYR A 614 -14.53 21.03 4.81
C TYR A 614 -15.55 20.10 4.15
N TYR A 615 -15.24 19.53 2.99
CA TYR A 615 -16.10 18.53 2.34
C TYR A 615 -16.29 17.29 3.21
N GLY A 616 -15.24 16.81 3.89
CA GLY A 616 -15.33 15.73 4.87
C GLY A 616 -16.30 16.03 6.01
N LEU A 617 -16.25 17.24 6.57
CA LEU A 617 -17.18 17.69 7.62
C LEU A 617 -18.63 17.80 7.11
N CYS A 618 -18.84 18.36 5.92
CA CYS A 618 -20.16 18.45 5.30
C CYS A 618 -20.77 17.06 5.07
N ARG A 619 -19.97 16.10 4.58
CA ARG A 619 -20.40 14.70 4.44
C ARG A 619 -20.80 14.10 5.78
N ALA A 620 -19.98 14.29 6.83
CA ALA A 620 -20.27 13.77 8.16
C ALA A 620 -21.54 14.34 8.79
N ARG A 621 -21.91 15.58 8.46
CA ARG A 621 -23.08 16.28 9.02
C ARG A 621 -24.30 16.30 8.08
N GLY A 622 -24.28 15.53 6.99
CA GLY A 622 -25.39 15.49 6.03
C GLY A 622 -25.60 16.79 5.22
N ARG A 623 -24.65 17.73 5.22
CA ARG A 623 -24.75 19.04 4.55
C ARG A 623 -24.23 19.01 3.11
N LEU A 624 -24.58 17.97 2.36
CA LEU A 624 -24.02 17.68 1.03
C LEU A 624 -24.33 18.78 0.00
N VAL A 625 -25.53 19.37 0.05
CA VAL A 625 -25.95 20.44 -0.88
C VAL A 625 -24.99 21.63 -0.80
N GLU A 626 -24.62 22.03 0.41
CA GLU A 626 -23.70 23.16 0.61
C GLU A 626 -22.32 22.88 0.01
N SER A 627 -21.71 21.74 0.35
CA SER A 627 -20.41 21.37 -0.21
C SER A 627 -20.46 21.20 -1.74
N THR A 628 -21.58 20.69 -2.26
CA THR A 628 -21.77 20.49 -3.70
C THR A 628 -21.84 21.83 -4.42
N PHE A 629 -22.54 22.82 -3.86
CA PHE A 629 -22.59 24.16 -4.42
C PHE A 629 -21.20 24.79 -4.51
N VAL A 630 -20.40 24.68 -3.44
CA VAL A 630 -19.02 25.19 -3.45
C VAL A 630 -18.18 24.48 -4.52
N ALA A 631 -18.26 23.15 -4.61
CA ALA A 631 -17.53 22.39 -5.62
C ALA A 631 -17.94 22.75 -7.06
N VAL A 632 -19.25 22.93 -7.32
CA VAL A 632 -19.76 23.33 -8.64
C VAL A 632 -19.30 24.73 -9.01
N LEU A 633 -19.32 25.67 -8.06
CA LEU A 633 -18.80 27.02 -8.28
C LEU A 633 -17.31 26.99 -8.64
N THR A 634 -16.51 26.24 -7.88
CA THR A 634 -15.07 26.05 -8.17
C THR A 634 -14.85 25.42 -9.54
N ALA A 635 -15.62 24.39 -9.89
CA ALA A 635 -15.55 23.75 -11.20
C ALA A 635 -15.90 24.72 -12.34
N ALA A 636 -16.94 25.53 -12.18
CA ALA A 636 -17.35 26.53 -13.17
C ALA A 636 -16.28 27.62 -13.36
N LEU A 637 -15.69 28.10 -12.26
CA LEU A 637 -14.60 29.09 -12.29
C LEU A 637 -13.36 28.59 -13.03
N VAL A 638 -13.10 27.27 -13.01
CA VAL A 638 -11.99 26.66 -13.76
C VAL A 638 -12.39 26.37 -15.21
N VAL A 639 -13.48 25.63 -15.43
CA VAL A 639 -13.77 25.00 -16.72
C VAL A 639 -14.29 26.01 -17.75
N ILE A 640 -15.17 26.95 -17.35
CA ILE A 640 -15.81 27.88 -18.29
C ILE A 640 -14.78 28.78 -18.98
N PRO A 641 -13.88 29.48 -18.27
CA PRO A 641 -12.89 30.35 -18.91
C PRO A 641 -11.65 29.61 -19.45
N ALA A 642 -11.50 28.30 -19.16
CA ALA A 642 -10.26 27.57 -19.46
C ALA A 642 -9.82 27.66 -20.92
N ALA A 643 -10.74 27.55 -21.88
CA ALA A 643 -10.39 27.58 -23.30
C ALA A 643 -9.81 28.95 -23.72
N ALA A 644 -10.47 30.04 -23.33
CA ALA A 644 -10.02 31.39 -23.63
C ALA A 644 -8.69 31.72 -22.92
N VAL A 645 -8.57 31.35 -21.64
CA VAL A 645 -7.35 31.55 -20.85
C VAL A 645 -6.19 30.73 -21.43
N ALA A 646 -6.43 29.48 -21.85
CA ALA A 646 -5.41 28.66 -22.48
C ALA A 646 -4.90 29.32 -23.76
N GLN A 647 -5.79 29.77 -24.66
CA GLN A 647 -5.38 30.43 -25.90
C GLN A 647 -4.60 31.72 -25.67
N GLN A 648 -4.98 32.53 -24.68
CA GLN A 648 -4.36 33.83 -24.44
C GLN A 648 -3.06 33.75 -23.63
N PHE A 649 -2.99 32.85 -22.65
CA PHE A 649 -1.92 32.83 -21.63
C PHE A 649 -1.19 31.47 -21.54
N GLY A 650 -1.49 30.53 -22.41
CA GLY A 650 -0.87 29.20 -22.45
C GLY A 650 -1.09 28.39 -21.16
N LEU A 651 -0.18 27.45 -20.90
CA LEU A 651 -0.26 26.54 -19.76
C LEU A 651 -0.17 27.26 -18.41
N THR A 652 0.63 28.32 -18.31
CA THR A 652 0.76 29.11 -17.08
C THR A 652 -0.57 29.76 -16.72
N GLY A 653 -1.32 30.28 -17.71
CA GLY A 653 -2.67 30.79 -17.51
C GLY A 653 -3.62 29.75 -16.93
N VAL A 654 -3.59 28.53 -17.47
CA VAL A 654 -4.41 27.41 -16.96
C VAL A 654 -4.04 27.04 -15.52
N SER A 655 -2.75 27.01 -15.17
CA SER A 655 -2.29 26.80 -13.79
C SER A 655 -2.75 27.90 -12.84
N VAL A 656 -2.64 29.17 -13.24
CA VAL A 656 -3.09 30.32 -12.44
C VAL A 656 -4.60 30.26 -12.22
N LEU A 657 -5.36 29.92 -13.26
CA LEU A 657 -6.81 29.76 -13.20
C LEU A 657 -7.22 28.67 -12.20
N TRP A 658 -6.55 27.52 -12.23
CA TRP A 658 -6.74 26.46 -11.24
C TRP A 658 -6.46 26.96 -9.82
N SER A 659 -5.32 27.60 -9.60
CA SER A 659 -4.93 28.10 -8.28
C SER A 659 -5.87 29.17 -7.74
N ALA A 660 -6.35 30.08 -8.59
CA ALA A 660 -7.34 31.09 -8.23
C ALA A 660 -8.67 30.47 -7.79
N ALA A 661 -9.16 29.46 -8.52
CA ALA A 661 -10.38 28.75 -8.14
C ALA A 661 -10.22 27.98 -6.82
N GLN A 662 -9.06 27.35 -6.57
CA GLN A 662 -8.77 26.69 -5.30
C GLN A 662 -8.68 27.69 -4.13
N ALA A 663 -8.13 28.89 -4.37
CA ALA A 663 -8.11 29.95 -3.36
C ALA A 663 -9.53 30.43 -3.01
N ALA A 664 -10.38 30.66 -4.02
CA ALA A 664 -11.78 31.01 -3.79
C ALA A 664 -12.52 29.93 -2.99
N ALA A 665 -12.34 28.65 -3.34
CA ALA A 665 -12.91 27.52 -2.62
C ALA A 665 -12.44 27.47 -1.17
N ALA A 666 -11.14 27.65 -0.95
CA ALA A 666 -10.52 27.62 0.38
C ALA A 666 -11.03 28.77 1.27
N LEU A 667 -11.21 29.98 0.73
CA LEU A 667 -11.77 31.12 1.47
C LEU A 667 -13.19 30.80 1.99
N ILE A 668 -14.05 30.25 1.13
CA ILE A 668 -15.39 29.82 1.51
C ILE A 668 -15.28 28.70 2.57
N ALA A 669 -14.43 27.71 2.35
CA ALA A 669 -14.23 26.59 3.26
C ALA A 669 -13.74 27.04 4.65
N VAL A 670 -12.77 27.95 4.74
CA VAL A 670 -12.28 28.52 6.02
C VAL A 670 -13.41 29.20 6.76
N TRP A 671 -14.14 30.09 6.10
CA TRP A 671 -15.26 30.80 6.71
C TRP A 671 -16.32 29.83 7.23
N ARG A 672 -16.71 28.85 6.41
CA ARG A 672 -17.69 27.82 6.78
C ARG A 672 -17.20 26.93 7.91
N LEU A 673 -15.96 26.47 7.88
CA LEU A 673 -15.38 25.65 8.95
C LEU A 673 -15.46 26.38 10.30
N ILE A 674 -15.08 27.66 10.36
CA ILE A 674 -15.16 28.47 11.58
C ILE A 674 -16.61 28.51 12.11
N THR A 675 -17.58 28.76 11.23
CA THR A 675 -19.00 28.80 11.63
C THR A 675 -19.49 27.43 12.11
N LEU A 676 -19.14 26.35 11.42
CA LEU A 676 -19.62 25.00 11.71
C LEU A 676 -18.99 24.39 12.96
N THR A 677 -17.75 24.77 13.30
CA THR A 677 -17.09 24.27 14.51
C THR A 677 -17.48 25.06 15.77
N ARG A 678 -18.01 26.28 15.63
CA ARG A 678 -18.46 27.12 16.77
C ARG A 678 -19.87 26.76 17.25
N VAL A 679 -20.73 26.23 16.40
CA VAL A 679 -22.09 25.82 16.76
C VAL A 679 -22.05 24.47 17.48
N LYS A 680 -22.57 24.40 18.71
CA LYS A 680 -22.79 23.13 19.44
C LYS A 680 -23.65 22.21 18.55
N PRO A 681 -23.32 20.92 18.40
CA PRO A 681 -24.13 20.02 17.59
C PRO A 681 -25.58 20.03 18.10
N ALA A 682 -26.53 20.25 17.20
CA ALA A 682 -27.95 20.04 17.49
C ALA A 682 -28.17 18.57 17.85
N ALA A 683 -29.09 18.30 18.78
CA ALA A 683 -29.52 16.94 19.08
C ALA A 683 -29.98 16.26 17.78
N PRO A 684 -29.69 14.96 17.58
CA PRO A 684 -30.06 14.27 16.35
C PRO A 684 -31.58 14.33 16.12
N ASP A 685 -31.98 14.70 14.90
CA ASP A 685 -33.39 14.67 14.47
C ASP A 685 -33.94 13.23 14.54
N PRO A 686 -35.11 13.00 15.17
CA PRO A 686 -35.70 11.67 15.32
C PRO A 686 -36.12 11.01 13.99
N VAL A 687 -36.06 11.73 12.86
CA VAL A 687 -36.41 11.19 11.54
C VAL A 687 -35.26 10.38 10.92
N SER A 688 -34.00 10.58 11.35
CA SER A 688 -32.85 9.81 10.86
C SER A 688 -32.67 8.46 11.58
N SER A 689 -33.27 8.27 12.76
CA SER A 689 -33.21 7.02 13.52
C SER A 689 -34.38 6.07 13.22
N ALA A 690 -35.46 6.58 12.63
CA ALA A 690 -36.64 5.78 12.26
C ALA A 690 -36.38 4.78 11.12
N ALA A 691 -35.33 4.98 10.30
CA ALA A 691 -34.94 4.01 9.27
C ALA A 691 -34.14 2.79 9.82
N PHE A 692 -33.80 2.80 11.12
CA PHE A 692 -32.99 1.75 11.76
C PHE A 692 -33.72 0.99 12.89
N ASN A 693 -34.97 1.33 13.20
CA ASN A 693 -35.76 0.66 14.25
C ASN A 693 -37.25 0.59 13.85
N GLU A 694 -37.59 -0.21 12.84
CA GLU A 694 -38.90 -0.89 12.87
C GLU A 694 -38.70 -2.21 13.63
N PRO A 695 -39.39 -2.44 14.76
CA PRO A 695 -39.40 -3.75 15.39
C PRO A 695 -40.12 -4.70 14.43
N THR A 696 -39.43 -5.76 14.01
CA THR A 696 -40.08 -6.94 13.44
C THR A 696 -41.06 -7.47 14.48
N GLY A 697 -42.35 -7.21 14.27
CA GLY A 697 -43.44 -7.82 15.01
C GLY A 697 -43.48 -9.31 14.73
N ILE A 698 -42.78 -10.09 15.55
CA ILE A 698 -43.02 -11.51 15.76
C ILE A 698 -43.10 -11.69 17.27
N GLU A 699 -44.31 -11.66 17.82
CA GLU A 699 -44.76 -12.65 18.82
C GLU A 699 -46.25 -12.46 19.19
N LYS A 700 -46.94 -13.61 19.20
CA LYS A 700 -48.25 -13.95 19.82
C LYS A 700 -49.53 -13.65 19.04
N SER A 701 -49.93 -14.63 18.22
CA SER A 701 -50.99 -15.60 18.57
C SER A 701 -50.95 -16.80 17.63
#